data_AF-A0A6J1QTT0-F1
#
_entry.id   AF-A0A6J1QTT0-F1
#
_cell.length_a   1.000
_cell.length_b   1.000
_cell.length_c   1.000
_cell.angle_alpha   90.00
_cell.angle_beta   90.00
_cell.angle_gamma   90.00
#
_symmetry.space_group_name_H-M   'P 1'
#
loop_
_entity.id
_entity.type
_entity.pdbx_description
1 polymer ?
#
loop_
_entity_poly.entity_id
_entity_poly.type
_entity_poly.pdbx_seq_one_letter_code
_entity_poly.pdbx_strand_id
1 'polypeptide(L)'
;MMENGSFVSTRSPEDTIKQFEAYLRKYENDDKLVILEAAERPGSKPGDNYMSIMIRTKVVGTRGDGSPYAKTFMTKKIQESNISTLMDLSDLFRMEAHAYTKVLPILGPFGPRCVHADQNTIIMEDLAEKGYVTCERRNLLDLDHTVFALKKLAKLHASALALKINDPRKFDTLNLNIEEIIYKDNSQTSEMRKCTELCVKSIVEYLDKIQPQTQELQTIRNYFTTCIDRTYDAMRRIFTAPKKKYDTICHGDPWVNNLLFLYDNDGRIIDLKMVDYQIIRYTSIATDILYFIYSSVRSSLIERSFESFIKIYHKEFLNALQQSGVTDEKILAELRMEWLESELRTYSFYGLLIGCFLINPILAEEEDVRKFQTIELGVMNPVYQADTSSPMGQKKIDRVKCMALHYYKRFHLGIINDDIEPITDTIKQFEAYLRKYENDDKLVILEAVERPGSNLGDNYTSMLIRTKVFGTRGDGNPYTKTFMTKMTKRGSNISALMDLSDLFLMEAHAYTKVLPILGSFGPQCVYADKDTIIMEDLAEKGYVTCERRNLLDLDHTVFALKTLARLHASTLALKINDPRQFDTLNLHLQEVIYKDDSSKTSVMRWITELALKSIVQYLDVIQPRTQELQTIKNHFATYLDRTYDEIRRIFTAPKQKYDTICHGDPWVNNLLFLHDNDGRIVDLKMVDYQIIRYTSIATDILYFIYSSVRSSLIERSFESLIKIYHNEFLNELRRLDVNEKVLAELGMEWLESVLRTYSFYGMISGCMLVNTILAEEEDVQKFETMDFDVMNQAYQAETSSASTPKKIDRVKCIAFHYYKRFHLGIINDDIEPISITDTVKQFEAYLRKYENDDKLVILEAVERPGSNLGDNYTSTLIRTKLVGTRGDGSPYAKTFMTKMIPDGKLSTLIDLSALFRMEAHIYTKVLPILGSFGPQCVYADKDTIIMEDLAEKGYVNCERRHLLDLDHTVFALKTLARLHASALSLKINNPRQFDALNLHLEEVIYKDNSETSLIRSCTETRSKSIIECLDMIEPRTQELQTIRDHIATYLDKTYDAMRRMFTTPRQKYDTICHGDPWVNNLLFLHDNDGRIIDLKMVDYQIIRHTSISTDILYLIYGSVRSSLIERSFESLIKIYHNEFLSELRRSRVDEKILAELGTEWLETELRTYSFYGLLVGCFLINPILAEEEDVRQLQTIDFDASSPLYQADINSARNQKKLDRVKCIAFHYYRRFHLGIINDDIEPISVTE
;
A
#
# COMPACT_ATOMS: atom_id res chain seq x y z
N MET A 1 40.87 1.00 -5.18
CA MET A 1 40.68 0.18 -6.39
C MET A 1 40.04 -1.12 -5.98
N MET A 2 39.18 -1.69 -6.82
CA MET A 2 38.64 -3.02 -6.57
C MET A 2 39.62 -4.03 -7.17
N GLU A 3 40.41 -4.71 -6.33
CA GLU A 3 41.18 -5.89 -6.75
C GLU A 3 40.43 -7.14 -6.29
N ASN A 4 40.14 -8.05 -7.22
CA ASN A 4 39.44 -9.33 -6.97
C ASN A 4 38.09 -9.19 -6.21
N GLY A 5 37.32 -8.12 -6.48
CA GLY A 5 36.02 -7.89 -5.82
C GLY A 5 36.12 -7.33 -4.39
N SER A 6 37.32 -7.01 -3.91
CA SER A 6 37.57 -6.39 -2.61
C SER A 6 38.03 -4.93 -2.79
N PHE A 7 37.50 -4.01 -1.99
CA PHE A 7 37.92 -2.61 -1.99
C PHE A 7 39.31 -2.50 -1.34
N VAL A 8 40.33 -2.20 -2.14
CA VAL A 8 41.70 -1.93 -1.70
C VAL A 8 41.92 -0.42 -1.73
N SER A 9 42.19 0.21 -0.58
CA SER A 9 42.59 1.61 -0.57
C SER A 9 43.95 1.75 -1.26
N THR A 10 44.05 2.71 -2.18
CA THR A 10 45.27 2.96 -2.97
C THR A 10 46.33 3.78 -2.21
N ARG A 11 46.01 4.25 -1.00
CA ARG A 11 46.89 5.08 -0.17
C ARG A 11 46.96 4.52 1.25
N SER A 12 48.08 4.75 1.92
CA SER A 12 48.18 4.42 3.34
C SER A 12 47.19 5.28 4.15
N PRO A 13 46.62 4.76 5.26
CA PRO A 13 45.76 5.56 6.14
C PRO A 13 46.41 6.88 6.59
N GLU A 14 47.73 6.90 6.80
CA GLU A 14 48.49 8.09 7.17
C GLU A 14 48.49 9.16 6.06
N ASP A 15 48.58 8.77 4.80
CA ASP A 15 48.55 9.70 3.67
C ASP A 15 47.15 10.30 3.46
N THR A 16 46.12 9.50 3.66
CA THR A 16 44.72 9.95 3.61
C THR A 16 44.44 10.96 4.72
N ILE A 17 44.92 10.70 5.95
CA ILE A 17 44.84 11.65 7.08
C ILE A 17 45.51 12.98 6.73
N LYS A 18 46.76 12.96 6.26
CA LYS A 18 47.50 14.19 5.90
C LYS A 18 46.81 14.99 4.79
N GLN A 19 46.28 14.30 3.78
CA GLN A 19 45.56 14.93 2.68
C GLN A 19 44.28 15.63 3.18
N PHE A 20 43.43 14.90 3.92
CA PHE A 20 42.19 15.47 4.45
C PHE A 20 42.47 16.58 5.46
N GLU A 21 43.50 16.48 6.29
CA GLU A 21 43.89 17.56 7.19
C GLU A 21 44.21 18.85 6.43
N ALA A 22 45.05 18.77 5.39
CA ALA A 22 45.40 19.94 4.58
C ALA A 22 44.17 20.59 3.91
N TYR A 23 43.27 19.79 3.36
CA TYR A 23 42.08 20.30 2.67
C TYR A 23 41.01 20.82 3.64
N LEU A 24 40.79 20.12 4.75
CA LEU A 24 39.76 20.48 5.73
C LEU A 24 40.13 21.70 6.57
N ARG A 25 41.42 21.96 6.85
CA ARG A 25 41.86 23.21 7.49
C ARG A 25 41.37 24.44 6.71
N LYS A 26 41.55 24.43 5.38
CA LYS A 26 41.07 25.49 4.49
C LYS A 26 39.54 25.52 4.39
N TYR A 27 38.91 24.35 4.27
CA TYR A 27 37.47 24.25 4.08
C TYR A 27 36.65 24.68 5.32
N GLU A 28 37.10 24.29 6.51
CA GLU A 28 36.50 24.64 7.81
C GLU A 28 36.97 26.00 8.33
N ASN A 29 37.95 26.62 7.67
CA ASN A 29 38.61 27.85 8.12
C ASN A 29 39.20 27.70 9.54
N ASP A 30 39.92 26.60 9.77
CA ASP A 30 40.55 26.25 11.05
C ASP A 30 41.94 25.66 10.80
N ASP A 31 42.97 26.52 10.82
CA ASP A 31 44.38 26.13 10.59
C ASP A 31 44.94 25.19 11.68
N LYS A 32 44.24 25.04 12.81
CA LYS A 32 44.63 24.18 13.93
C LYS A 32 43.86 22.86 13.96
N LEU A 33 42.96 22.60 13.01
CA LEU A 33 42.27 21.31 12.87
C LEU A 33 43.30 20.18 12.73
N VAL A 34 43.17 19.14 13.55
CA VAL A 34 43.99 17.93 13.50
C VAL A 34 43.10 16.74 13.15
N ILE A 35 43.48 15.96 12.14
CA ILE A 35 42.76 14.74 11.77
C ILE A 35 43.45 13.53 12.42
N LEU A 36 42.67 12.74 13.14
CA LEU A 36 43.14 11.56 13.87
C LEU A 36 42.87 10.27 13.10
N GLU A 37 41.76 10.22 12.37
CA GLU A 37 41.33 9.05 11.62
C GLU A 37 40.65 9.46 10.31
N ALA A 38 40.94 8.73 9.24
CA ALA A 38 40.21 8.82 7.97
C ALA A 38 39.94 7.40 7.44
N ALA A 39 38.68 6.97 7.50
CA ALA A 39 38.24 5.64 7.09
C ALA A 39 37.51 5.69 5.75
N GLU A 40 38.09 5.09 4.71
CA GLU A 40 37.51 4.99 3.38
C GLU A 40 36.63 3.74 3.24
N ARG A 41 35.48 3.88 2.59
CA ARG A 41 34.61 2.79 2.13
C ARG A 41 34.05 3.09 0.74
N PRO A 42 33.50 2.11 0.00
CA PRO A 42 32.79 2.37 -1.24
C PRO A 42 31.68 3.41 -1.04
N GLY A 43 31.63 4.42 -1.92
CA GLY A 43 30.66 5.52 -1.84
C GLY A 43 29.35 5.29 -2.60
N SER A 44 29.32 4.30 -3.50
CA SER A 44 28.13 3.88 -4.24
C SER A 44 28.11 2.37 -4.40
N LYS A 45 26.98 1.78 -4.81
CA LYS A 45 26.94 0.36 -5.16
C LYS A 45 27.74 0.13 -6.44
N PRO A 46 28.28 -1.10 -6.66
CA PRO A 46 28.85 -1.46 -7.94
C PRO A 46 27.81 -1.25 -9.06
N GLY A 47 28.12 -0.39 -10.03
CA GLY A 47 27.21 -0.10 -11.16
C GLY A 47 26.40 1.19 -11.09
N ASP A 48 26.46 1.93 -10.00
CA ASP A 48 25.80 3.25 -9.88
C ASP A 48 26.59 4.36 -10.61
N ASN A 49 27.90 4.18 -10.82
CA ASN A 49 28.79 5.16 -11.44
C ASN A 49 29.62 4.50 -12.55
N TYR A 50 29.33 4.86 -13.80
CA TYR A 50 29.95 4.22 -14.97
C TYR A 50 31.31 4.81 -15.37
N MET A 51 31.59 6.07 -14.98
CA MET A 51 32.73 6.85 -15.48
C MET A 51 33.75 7.24 -14.39
N SER A 52 33.47 6.89 -13.13
CA SER A 52 34.32 7.26 -11.98
C SER A 52 34.15 6.31 -10.81
N ILE A 53 35.16 6.28 -9.93
CA ILE A 53 35.08 5.60 -8.63
C ILE A 53 34.61 6.60 -7.58
N MET A 54 33.57 6.22 -6.82
CA MET A 54 33.10 6.98 -5.66
C MET A 54 33.61 6.34 -4.36
N ILE A 55 34.28 7.13 -3.53
CA ILE A 55 34.81 6.74 -2.22
C ILE A 55 34.16 7.62 -1.16
N ARG A 56 33.58 7.01 -0.14
CA ARG A 56 33.03 7.70 1.03
C ARG A 56 34.05 7.63 2.15
N THR A 57 34.48 8.78 2.66
CA THR A 57 35.53 8.88 3.69
C THR A 57 34.97 9.49 4.95
N LYS A 58 34.94 8.74 6.05
CA LYS A 58 34.60 9.27 7.38
C LYS A 58 35.87 9.80 8.03
N VAL A 59 35.86 11.06 8.43
CA VAL A 59 36.99 11.76 9.01
C VAL A 59 36.69 12.12 10.46
N VAL A 60 37.57 11.75 11.38
CA VAL A 60 37.49 12.08 12.81
C VAL A 60 38.75 12.83 13.24
N GLY A 61 38.59 13.88 14.03
CA GLY A 61 39.65 14.80 14.42
C GLY A 61 39.30 15.69 15.60
N THR A 62 40.09 16.72 15.82
CA THR A 62 39.89 17.73 16.86
C THR A 62 40.11 19.11 16.27
N ARG A 63 39.16 20.04 16.48
CA ARG A 63 39.25 21.43 16.05
C ARG A 63 40.29 22.20 16.87
N GLY A 64 40.70 23.37 16.37
CA GLY A 64 41.65 24.26 17.04
C GLY A 64 41.22 24.77 18.41
N ASP A 65 39.92 24.73 18.72
CA ASP A 65 39.34 25.09 20.01
C ASP A 65 39.23 23.90 20.98
N GLY A 66 39.66 22.70 20.57
CA GLY A 66 39.58 21.47 21.35
C GLY A 66 38.28 20.68 21.20
N SER A 67 37.30 21.17 20.43
CA SER A 67 36.05 20.43 20.19
C SER A 67 36.24 19.26 19.20
N PRO A 68 35.46 18.16 19.34
CA PRO A 68 35.58 17.01 18.46
C PRO A 68 35.11 17.34 17.03
N TYR A 69 35.80 16.80 16.04
CA TYR A 69 35.45 16.91 14.62
C TYR A 69 35.09 15.53 14.08
N ALA A 70 33.89 15.37 13.51
CA ALA A 70 33.48 14.15 12.82
C ALA A 70 32.56 14.49 11.65
N LYS A 71 32.98 14.18 10.41
CA LYS A 71 32.19 14.40 9.18
C LYS A 71 32.53 13.36 8.12
N THR A 72 31.60 13.08 7.22
CA THR A 72 31.83 12.23 6.04
C THR A 72 31.86 13.05 4.75
N PHE A 73 32.73 12.63 3.83
CA PHE A 73 32.94 13.26 2.53
C PHE A 73 32.86 12.25 1.40
N MET A 74 32.39 12.72 0.24
CA MET A 74 32.36 11.95 -1.01
C MET A 74 33.54 12.36 -1.88
N THR A 75 34.30 11.38 -2.33
CA THR A 75 35.46 11.56 -3.22
C THR A 75 35.21 10.85 -4.55
N LYS A 76 35.16 11.60 -5.65
CA LYS A 76 35.08 11.11 -7.03
C LYS A 76 36.47 11.10 -7.64
N LYS A 77 36.87 9.97 -8.24
CA LYS A 77 38.15 9.81 -8.94
C LYS A 77 37.94 9.25 -10.34
N ILE A 78 38.74 9.71 -11.30
CA ILE A 78 38.74 9.16 -12.67
C ILE A 78 39.09 7.67 -12.61
N GLN A 79 38.32 6.86 -13.35
CA GLN A 79 38.60 5.45 -13.57
C GLN A 79 38.79 5.20 -15.07
N GLU A 80 39.93 4.60 -15.45
CA GLU A 80 40.10 4.10 -16.81
C GLU A 80 39.06 2.99 -17.06
N SER A 81 38.22 3.19 -18.07
CA SER A 81 37.16 2.28 -18.48
C SER A 81 37.04 2.28 -20.00
N ASN A 82 36.39 1.26 -20.56
CA ASN A 82 36.13 1.20 -22.01
C ASN A 82 35.32 2.40 -22.55
N ILE A 83 34.69 3.22 -21.69
CA ILE A 83 33.99 4.45 -22.10
C ILE A 83 34.97 5.55 -22.55
N SER A 84 36.25 5.47 -22.17
CA SER A 84 37.28 6.45 -22.56
C SER A 84 37.57 6.51 -24.05
N THR A 85 37.07 5.57 -24.85
CA THR A 85 37.14 5.60 -26.31
C THR A 85 35.95 6.29 -26.97
N LEU A 86 34.83 6.52 -26.24
CA LEU A 86 33.64 7.23 -26.75
C LEU A 86 33.73 8.73 -26.54
N MET A 87 34.26 9.14 -25.39
CA MET A 87 34.44 10.52 -24.98
C MET A 87 35.71 10.66 -24.16
N ASP A 88 36.35 11.82 -24.22
CA ASP A 88 37.52 12.11 -23.41
C ASP A 88 37.09 12.32 -21.94
N LEU A 89 37.36 11.32 -21.09
CA LEU A 89 37.02 11.36 -19.66
C LEU A 89 37.74 12.51 -18.93
N SER A 90 38.89 12.95 -19.44
CA SER A 90 39.63 14.06 -18.83
C SER A 90 38.94 15.40 -19.06
N ASP A 91 38.31 15.61 -20.22
CA ASP A 91 37.51 16.79 -20.52
C ASP A 91 36.27 16.87 -19.61
N LEU A 92 35.54 15.75 -19.47
CA LEU A 92 34.35 15.64 -18.61
C LEU A 92 34.67 15.94 -17.15
N PHE A 93 35.71 15.32 -16.63
CA PHE A 93 36.12 15.50 -15.24
C PHE A 93 36.61 16.93 -14.97
N ARG A 94 37.33 17.53 -15.93
CA ARG A 94 37.73 18.95 -15.87
C ARG A 94 36.52 19.86 -15.78
N MET A 95 35.49 19.63 -16.62
CA MET A 95 34.26 20.41 -16.63
C MET A 95 33.50 20.27 -15.30
N GLU A 96 33.38 19.07 -14.76
CA GLU A 96 32.75 18.82 -13.47
C GLU A 96 33.50 19.50 -12.31
N ALA A 97 34.83 19.38 -12.27
CA ALA A 97 35.66 20.07 -11.28
C ALA A 97 35.50 21.59 -11.36
N HIS A 98 35.44 22.15 -12.58
CA HIS A 98 35.20 23.57 -12.81
C HIS A 98 33.79 24.00 -12.35
N ALA A 99 32.77 23.16 -12.57
CA ALA A 99 31.41 23.40 -12.10
C ALA A 99 31.37 23.57 -10.57
N TYR A 100 31.96 22.61 -9.84
CA TYR A 100 31.98 22.64 -8.37
C TYR A 100 32.89 23.72 -7.77
N THR A 101 34.01 24.05 -8.41
CA THR A 101 34.99 25.00 -7.84
C THR A 101 34.77 26.45 -8.26
N LYS A 102 34.13 26.71 -9.40
CA LYS A 102 33.97 28.07 -9.96
C LYS A 102 32.53 28.45 -10.26
N VAL A 103 31.73 27.55 -10.83
CA VAL A 103 30.37 27.88 -11.29
C VAL A 103 29.38 27.91 -10.12
N LEU A 104 29.18 26.79 -9.42
CA LEU A 104 28.19 26.68 -8.34
C LEU A 104 28.42 27.66 -7.19
N PRO A 105 29.67 27.94 -6.74
CA PRO A 105 29.89 28.95 -5.70
C PRO A 105 29.38 30.35 -6.05
N ILE A 106 29.21 30.66 -7.34
CA ILE A 106 28.67 31.94 -7.81
C ILE A 106 27.16 31.85 -8.08
N LEU A 107 26.69 30.76 -8.69
CA LEU A 107 25.28 30.63 -9.04
C LEU A 107 24.38 30.34 -7.84
N GLY A 108 24.88 29.60 -6.85
CA GLY A 108 24.14 29.25 -5.64
C GLY A 108 24.28 27.78 -5.24
N PRO A 109 23.67 27.38 -4.11
CA PRO A 109 23.83 26.05 -3.53
C PRO A 109 22.97 24.99 -4.25
N PHE A 110 23.18 24.82 -5.55
CA PHE A 110 22.43 23.85 -6.37
C PHE A 110 22.97 22.42 -6.25
N GLY A 111 24.22 22.25 -5.82
CA GLY A 111 24.84 20.96 -5.54
C GLY A 111 25.60 20.95 -4.20
N PRO A 112 26.34 19.87 -3.90
CA PRO A 112 27.17 19.78 -2.70
C PRO A 112 28.32 20.81 -2.72
N ARG A 113 28.75 21.25 -1.54
CA ARG A 113 29.93 22.12 -1.47
C ARG A 113 31.20 21.31 -1.78
N CYS A 114 32.05 21.88 -2.63
CA CYS A 114 33.36 21.33 -2.94
C CYS A 114 34.33 21.60 -1.77
N VAL A 115 35.03 20.56 -1.35
CA VAL A 115 36.17 20.63 -0.41
C VAL A 115 37.47 20.86 -1.19
N HIS A 116 37.69 20.05 -2.21
CA HIS A 116 38.87 20.11 -3.08
C HIS A 116 38.55 19.54 -4.45
N ALA A 117 39.13 20.09 -5.51
CA ALA A 117 39.12 19.44 -6.81
C ALA A 117 40.44 19.71 -7.57
N ASP A 118 40.95 18.68 -8.23
CA ASP A 118 42.10 18.73 -9.15
C ASP A 118 41.81 17.92 -10.43
N GLN A 119 42.83 17.65 -11.23
CA GLN A 119 42.68 16.94 -12.52
C GLN A 119 42.15 15.51 -12.38
N ASN A 120 42.28 14.87 -11.21
CA ASN A 120 41.96 13.45 -11.03
C ASN A 120 41.04 13.17 -9.83
N THR A 121 40.82 14.15 -8.95
CA THR A 121 40.05 13.97 -7.70
C THR A 121 39.12 15.15 -7.45
N ILE A 122 37.85 14.87 -7.12
CA ILE A 122 36.87 15.84 -6.61
C ILE A 122 36.41 15.34 -5.23
N ILE A 123 36.51 16.17 -4.20
CA ILE A 123 36.06 15.90 -2.83
C ILE A 123 34.94 16.89 -2.51
N MET A 124 33.80 16.38 -2.03
CA MET A 124 32.60 17.15 -1.75
C MET A 124 31.92 16.66 -0.46
N GLU A 125 31.01 17.47 0.09
CA GLU A 125 30.17 17.07 1.22
C GLU A 125 29.36 15.80 0.90
N ASP A 126 29.20 14.91 1.88
CA ASP A 126 28.28 13.78 1.77
C ASP A 126 26.84 14.22 2.06
N LEU A 127 26.03 14.37 1.01
CA LEU A 127 24.64 14.78 1.14
C LEU A 127 23.78 13.75 1.89
N ALA A 128 24.20 12.47 1.92
CA ALA A 128 23.47 11.44 2.66
C ALA A 128 23.53 11.66 4.19
N GLU A 129 24.62 12.21 4.72
CA GLU A 129 24.70 12.60 6.15
C GLU A 129 23.76 13.77 6.49
N LYS A 130 23.38 14.56 5.48
CA LYS A 130 22.42 15.66 5.63
C LYS A 130 20.97 15.23 5.38
N GLY A 131 20.71 13.93 5.25
CA GLY A 131 19.38 13.37 5.06
C GLY A 131 18.85 13.42 3.62
N TYR A 132 19.67 13.83 2.65
CA TYR A 132 19.24 13.79 1.25
C TYR A 132 19.27 12.36 0.71
N VAL A 133 18.26 12.01 -0.08
CA VAL A 133 18.11 10.67 -0.68
C VAL A 133 17.73 10.79 -2.16
N THR A 134 18.13 9.81 -2.96
CA THR A 134 17.72 9.66 -4.37
C THR A 134 16.45 8.82 -4.47
N CYS A 135 15.54 9.17 -5.37
CA CYS A 135 14.36 8.34 -5.65
C CYS A 135 14.74 7.04 -6.38
N GLU A 136 13.91 5.98 -6.24
CA GLU A 136 14.06 4.75 -7.03
C GLU A 136 13.76 5.04 -8.50
N ARG A 137 14.81 4.98 -9.33
CA ARG A 137 14.76 5.36 -10.75
C ARG A 137 13.73 4.57 -11.57
N ARG A 138 13.48 3.31 -11.24
CA ARG A 138 12.51 2.46 -11.96
C ARG A 138 11.06 2.89 -11.77
N ASN A 139 10.77 3.66 -10.71
CA ASN A 139 9.43 4.17 -10.44
C ASN A 139 9.13 5.48 -11.16
N LEU A 140 10.16 6.13 -11.72
CA LEU A 140 10.11 7.50 -12.25
C LEU A 140 9.55 8.49 -11.21
N LEU A 141 9.61 9.79 -11.52
CA LEU A 141 9.15 10.83 -10.62
C LEU A 141 7.64 11.02 -10.73
N ASP A 142 7.01 11.08 -9.56
CA ASP A 142 5.64 11.57 -9.42
C ASP A 142 5.58 13.09 -9.64
N LEU A 143 4.37 13.64 -9.50
CA LEU A 143 4.11 15.04 -9.73
C LEU A 143 4.89 15.98 -8.80
N ASP A 144 4.92 15.69 -7.50
CA ASP A 144 5.49 16.60 -6.50
C ASP A 144 7.00 16.74 -6.71
N HIS A 145 7.68 15.60 -6.94
CA HIS A 145 9.10 15.58 -7.28
C HIS A 145 9.37 16.28 -8.62
N THR A 146 8.49 16.09 -9.61
CA THR A 146 8.60 16.72 -10.94
C THR A 146 8.53 18.24 -10.84
N VAL A 147 7.51 18.77 -10.17
CA VAL A 147 7.33 20.22 -9.99
C VAL A 147 8.48 20.83 -9.20
N PHE A 148 8.92 20.17 -8.12
CA PHE A 148 10.03 20.66 -7.32
C PHE A 148 11.35 20.72 -8.11
N ALA A 149 11.64 19.68 -8.90
CA ALA A 149 12.81 19.61 -9.77
C ALA A 149 12.78 20.68 -10.87
N LEU A 150 11.65 20.89 -11.53
CA LEU A 150 11.50 21.94 -12.54
C LEU A 150 11.71 23.33 -11.94
N LYS A 151 11.15 23.61 -10.76
CA LYS A 151 11.39 24.88 -10.05
C LYS A 151 12.86 25.07 -9.68
N LYS A 152 13.56 24.00 -9.27
CA LYS A 152 14.99 24.06 -8.95
C LYS A 152 15.85 24.31 -10.20
N LEU A 153 15.54 23.66 -11.33
CA LEU A 153 16.18 23.91 -12.63
C LEU A 153 15.93 25.34 -13.10
N ALA A 154 14.69 25.84 -12.98
CA ALA A 154 14.34 27.21 -13.34
C ALA A 154 15.20 28.23 -12.57
N LYS A 155 15.42 28.01 -11.27
CA LYS A 155 16.31 28.85 -10.44
C LYS A 155 17.77 28.78 -10.88
N LEU A 156 18.30 27.59 -11.21
CA LEU A 156 19.67 27.44 -11.71
C LEU A 156 19.86 28.23 -13.01
N HIS A 157 18.97 28.01 -13.98
CA HIS A 157 19.02 28.68 -15.28
C HIS A 157 18.87 30.19 -15.18
N ALA A 158 17.93 30.66 -14.35
CA ALA A 158 17.72 32.08 -14.09
C ALA A 158 18.95 32.72 -13.43
N SER A 159 19.58 32.05 -12.46
CA SER A 159 20.78 32.56 -11.79
C SER A 159 21.95 32.73 -12.77
N ALA A 160 22.15 31.75 -13.66
CA ALA A 160 23.18 31.84 -14.69
C ALA A 160 22.88 32.93 -15.74
N LEU A 161 21.62 33.06 -16.17
CA LEU A 161 21.24 34.05 -17.17
C LEU A 161 21.26 35.48 -16.59
N ALA A 162 20.83 35.65 -15.34
CA ALA A 162 20.93 36.92 -14.63
C ALA A 162 22.40 37.36 -14.49
N LEU A 163 23.31 36.44 -14.19
CA LEU A 163 24.74 36.74 -14.18
C LEU A 163 25.23 37.20 -15.56
N LYS A 164 24.82 36.52 -16.64
CA LYS A 164 25.16 36.90 -18.01
C LYS A 164 24.68 38.32 -18.37
N ILE A 165 23.49 38.69 -17.92
CA ILE A 165 22.87 40.00 -18.19
C ILE A 165 23.55 41.10 -17.36
N ASN A 166 23.73 40.85 -16.06
CA ASN A 166 24.18 41.85 -15.10
C ASN A 166 25.71 42.02 -15.05
N ASP A 167 26.46 40.93 -15.28
CA ASP A 167 27.93 40.93 -15.31
C ASP A 167 28.46 39.95 -16.40
N PRO A 168 28.41 40.36 -17.68
CA PRO A 168 28.86 39.53 -18.80
C PRO A 168 30.31 39.08 -18.67
N ARG A 169 31.20 39.92 -18.11
CA ARG A 169 32.64 39.58 -17.97
C ARG A 169 32.84 38.43 -16.99
N LYS A 170 32.11 38.43 -15.88
CA LYS A 170 32.15 37.34 -14.90
C LYS A 170 31.51 36.07 -15.47
N PHE A 171 30.43 36.19 -16.23
CA PHE A 171 29.85 35.05 -16.96
C PHE A 171 30.85 34.45 -17.97
N ASP A 172 31.51 35.28 -18.78
CA ASP A 172 32.51 34.84 -19.75
C ASP A 172 33.66 34.09 -19.06
N THR A 173 34.08 34.57 -17.88
CA THR A 173 35.11 33.90 -17.07
C THR A 173 34.67 32.51 -16.60
N LEU A 174 33.39 32.33 -16.24
CA LEU A 174 32.85 31.02 -15.87
C LEU A 174 32.74 30.09 -17.08
N ASN A 175 32.47 30.63 -18.26
CA ASN A 175 32.27 29.85 -19.48
C ASN A 175 33.57 29.33 -20.12
N LEU A 176 34.75 29.85 -19.77
CA LEU A 176 36.03 29.51 -20.41
C LEU A 176 36.36 28.02 -20.48
N ASN A 177 35.90 27.22 -19.52
CA ASN A 177 36.16 25.77 -19.44
C ASN A 177 34.92 24.92 -19.73
N ILE A 178 33.83 25.50 -20.23
CA ILE A 178 32.60 24.78 -20.59
C ILE A 178 32.58 24.62 -22.11
N GLU A 179 32.80 23.39 -22.59
CA GLU A 179 32.95 23.08 -24.01
C GLU A 179 31.91 22.04 -24.46
N GLU A 180 31.55 22.07 -25.75
CA GLU A 180 30.76 20.99 -26.35
C GLU A 180 31.67 19.81 -26.65
N ILE A 181 31.43 18.67 -25.99
CA ILE A 181 32.26 17.47 -26.10
C ILE A 181 31.56 16.28 -26.75
N ILE A 182 30.22 16.27 -26.81
CA ILE A 182 29.44 15.15 -27.36
C ILE A 182 29.28 15.33 -28.87
N TYR A 183 28.81 16.49 -29.31
CA TYR A 183 28.52 16.76 -30.72
C TYR A 183 29.60 17.62 -31.40
N LYS A 184 30.89 17.43 -31.07
CA LYS A 184 32.00 18.19 -31.67
C LYS A 184 32.56 17.59 -32.97
N ASP A 185 32.65 16.26 -33.05
CA ASP A 185 33.28 15.58 -34.19
C ASP A 185 32.42 15.64 -35.47
N ASN A 186 33.01 16.02 -36.59
CA ASN A 186 32.34 16.03 -37.90
C ASN A 186 32.69 14.80 -38.76
N SER A 187 33.52 13.88 -38.25
CA SER A 187 33.94 12.70 -38.99
C SER A 187 32.79 11.71 -39.19
N GLN A 188 32.82 10.98 -40.31
CA GLN A 188 31.90 9.86 -40.55
C GLN A 188 32.25 8.64 -39.68
N THR A 189 33.46 8.62 -39.11
CA THR A 189 33.95 7.58 -38.21
C THR A 189 33.65 7.87 -36.74
N SER A 190 32.98 8.99 -36.42
CA SER A 190 32.62 9.39 -35.05
C SER A 190 31.82 8.29 -34.35
N GLU A 191 32.31 7.83 -33.19
CA GLU A 191 31.58 6.84 -32.40
C GLU A 191 30.26 7.41 -31.84
N MET A 192 30.21 8.72 -31.57
CA MET A 192 28.98 9.38 -31.13
C MET A 192 27.94 9.47 -32.26
N ARG A 193 28.38 9.57 -33.52
CA ARG A 193 27.49 9.45 -34.69
C ARG A 193 26.83 8.09 -34.71
N LYS A 194 27.61 7.02 -34.61
CA LYS A 194 27.09 5.64 -34.58
C LYS A 194 26.12 5.43 -33.42
N CYS A 195 26.46 5.90 -32.21
CA CYS A 195 25.58 5.79 -31.04
C CYS A 195 24.25 6.52 -31.25
N THR A 196 24.28 7.74 -31.81
CA THR A 196 23.08 8.53 -32.09
C THR A 196 22.19 7.84 -33.12
N GLU A 197 22.77 7.35 -34.21
CA GLU A 197 22.05 6.62 -35.28
C GLU A 197 21.45 5.30 -34.77
N LEU A 198 22.18 4.57 -33.93
CA LEU A 198 21.69 3.36 -33.26
C LEU A 198 20.53 3.65 -32.31
N CYS A 199 20.58 4.76 -31.56
CA CYS A 199 19.46 5.16 -30.71
C CYS A 199 18.20 5.41 -31.54
N VAL A 200 18.28 6.11 -32.66
CA VAL A 200 17.12 6.31 -33.56
C VAL A 200 16.61 5.00 -34.15
N LYS A 201 17.52 4.09 -34.55
CA LYS A 201 17.15 2.73 -35.01
C LYS A 201 16.40 1.97 -33.92
N SER A 202 16.84 2.04 -32.67
CA SER A 202 16.15 1.39 -31.55
C SER A 202 14.74 1.92 -31.35
N ILE A 203 14.49 3.23 -31.55
CA ILE A 203 13.13 3.80 -31.50
C ILE A 203 12.25 3.12 -32.56
N VAL A 204 12.75 2.97 -33.79
CA VAL A 204 12.03 2.28 -34.88
C VAL A 204 11.76 0.82 -34.52
N GLU A 205 12.75 0.12 -33.97
CA GLU A 205 12.61 -1.28 -33.54
C GLU A 205 11.56 -1.43 -32.43
N TYR A 206 11.57 -0.57 -31.41
CA TYR A 206 10.56 -0.58 -30.35
C TYR A 206 9.16 -0.30 -30.91
N LEU A 207 9.02 0.65 -31.84
CA LEU A 207 7.74 0.94 -32.49
C LEU A 207 7.23 -0.25 -33.32
N ASP A 208 8.13 -0.99 -33.99
CA ASP A 208 7.80 -2.20 -34.75
C ASP A 208 7.25 -3.33 -33.87
N LYS A 209 7.58 -3.33 -32.57
CA LYS A 209 7.10 -4.33 -31.60
C LYS A 209 5.73 -4.01 -31.00
N ILE A 210 5.20 -2.80 -31.16
CA ILE A 210 3.91 -2.41 -30.58
C ILE A 210 2.76 -3.09 -31.32
N GLN A 211 1.78 -3.62 -30.59
CA GLN A 211 0.55 -4.17 -31.15
C GLN A 211 -0.69 -3.56 -30.46
N PRO A 212 -1.79 -3.30 -31.19
CA PRO A 212 -1.90 -3.43 -32.65
C PRO A 212 -1.12 -2.33 -33.38
N GLN A 213 -0.58 -2.66 -34.56
CA GLN A 213 0.04 -1.68 -35.46
C GLN A 213 -1.02 -0.78 -36.10
N THR A 214 -1.27 0.38 -35.49
CA THR A 214 -2.20 1.39 -35.99
C THR A 214 -1.58 2.21 -37.13
N GLN A 215 -2.43 2.84 -37.95
CA GLN A 215 -1.97 3.75 -39.00
C GLN A 215 -1.15 4.93 -38.42
N GLU A 216 -1.50 5.40 -37.23
CA GLU A 216 -0.74 6.43 -36.50
C GLU A 216 0.68 5.92 -36.18
N LEU A 217 0.80 4.73 -35.58
CA LEU A 217 2.10 4.13 -35.24
C LEU A 217 2.96 3.92 -36.48
N GLN A 218 2.40 3.41 -37.58
CA GLN A 218 3.13 3.23 -38.83
C GLN A 218 3.65 4.55 -39.40
N THR A 219 2.86 5.63 -39.26
CA THR A 219 3.26 6.97 -39.70
C THR A 219 4.42 7.51 -38.86
N ILE A 220 4.32 7.40 -37.54
CA ILE A 220 5.38 7.79 -36.58
C ILE A 220 6.67 7.00 -36.84
N ARG A 221 6.54 5.68 -37.03
CA ARG A 221 7.64 4.76 -37.32
C ARG A 221 8.35 5.11 -38.63
N ASN A 222 7.59 5.43 -39.68
CA ASN A 222 8.15 5.89 -40.96
C ASN A 222 8.87 7.23 -40.80
N TYR A 223 8.32 8.17 -40.03
CA TYR A 223 8.98 9.44 -39.73
C TYR A 223 10.37 9.23 -39.08
N PHE A 224 10.47 8.43 -38.02
CA PHE A 224 11.76 8.18 -37.36
C PHE A 224 12.75 7.42 -38.26
N THR A 225 12.26 6.52 -39.12
CA THR A 225 13.10 5.85 -40.12
C THR A 225 13.82 6.86 -41.01
N THR A 226 13.16 7.96 -41.40
CA THR A 226 13.79 9.00 -42.24
C THR A 226 14.83 9.86 -41.50
N CYS A 227 14.82 9.81 -40.16
CA CYS A 227 15.68 10.61 -39.29
C CYS A 227 17.05 9.96 -39.04
N ILE A 228 17.17 8.64 -39.18
CA ILE A 228 18.36 7.84 -38.79
C ILE A 228 19.67 8.52 -39.22
N ASP A 229 19.94 8.63 -40.52
CA ASP A 229 21.24 9.10 -41.04
C ASP A 229 21.45 10.63 -40.95
N ARG A 230 20.43 11.39 -40.51
CA ARG A 230 20.47 12.87 -40.46
C ARG A 230 20.55 13.43 -39.05
N THR A 231 20.27 12.60 -38.05
CA THR A 231 20.08 13.05 -36.67
C THR A 231 21.36 13.61 -36.06
N TYR A 232 22.49 12.92 -36.21
CA TYR A 232 23.75 13.39 -35.62
C TYR A 232 24.18 14.74 -36.20
N ASP A 233 24.09 14.92 -37.52
CA ASP A 233 24.43 16.20 -38.16
C ASP A 233 23.49 17.33 -37.74
N ALA A 234 22.22 17.02 -37.47
CA ALA A 234 21.26 17.99 -36.94
C ALA A 234 21.62 18.41 -35.50
N MET A 235 21.91 17.44 -34.62
CA MET A 235 22.33 17.71 -33.24
C MET A 235 23.63 18.52 -33.20
N ARG A 236 24.64 18.08 -33.97
CA ARG A 236 25.90 18.83 -34.13
C ARG A 236 25.67 20.26 -34.57
N ARG A 237 24.88 20.49 -35.62
CA ARG A 237 24.56 21.84 -36.09
C ARG A 237 23.94 22.71 -34.99
N ILE A 238 23.06 22.15 -34.16
CA ILE A 238 22.41 22.88 -33.06
C ILE A 238 23.41 23.22 -31.96
N PHE A 239 24.22 22.26 -31.49
CA PHE A 239 25.12 22.46 -30.35
C PHE A 239 26.40 23.24 -30.69
N THR A 240 26.87 23.18 -31.94
CA THR A 240 28.03 23.97 -32.42
C THR A 240 27.66 25.32 -33.03
N ALA A 241 26.37 25.67 -33.08
CA ALA A 241 25.94 26.99 -33.56
C ALA A 241 26.44 28.11 -32.63
N PRO A 242 26.60 29.35 -33.14
CA PRO A 242 26.82 30.52 -32.30
C PRO A 242 25.74 30.63 -31.23
N LYS A 243 26.16 30.91 -29.99
CA LYS A 243 25.26 30.97 -28.83
C LYS A 243 24.25 32.09 -28.98
N LYS A 244 22.98 31.79 -28.72
CA LYS A 244 21.87 32.74 -28.80
C LYS A 244 21.92 33.74 -27.64
N LYS A 245 21.18 34.84 -27.79
CA LYS A 245 21.06 35.92 -26.79
C LYS A 245 20.77 35.38 -25.38
N TYR A 246 19.83 34.44 -25.27
CA TYR A 246 19.34 33.90 -23.99
C TYR A 246 19.82 32.49 -23.66
N ASP A 247 20.79 31.95 -24.41
CA ASP A 247 21.49 30.75 -23.95
C ASP A 247 22.16 31.04 -22.59
N THR A 248 22.28 30.02 -21.75
CA THR A 248 22.81 30.13 -20.39
C THR A 248 23.51 28.83 -19.97
N ILE A 249 24.11 28.82 -18.78
CA ILE A 249 24.71 27.60 -18.21
C ILE A 249 23.57 26.68 -17.71
N CYS A 250 23.50 25.49 -18.29
CA CYS A 250 22.56 24.41 -17.98
C CYS A 250 23.33 23.25 -17.33
N HIS A 251 22.66 22.45 -16.49
CA HIS A 251 23.23 21.29 -15.83
C HIS A 251 23.71 20.22 -16.81
N GLY A 252 22.91 19.96 -17.85
CA GLY A 252 23.20 19.03 -18.93
C GLY A 252 22.91 17.54 -18.65
N ASP A 253 22.72 17.13 -17.39
CA ASP A 253 22.40 15.75 -16.98
C ASP A 253 21.34 15.64 -15.86
N PRO A 254 20.21 16.38 -15.93
CA PRO A 254 19.22 16.37 -14.85
C PRO A 254 18.29 15.15 -14.94
N TRP A 255 18.77 13.94 -14.67
CA TRP A 255 17.92 12.74 -14.53
C TRP A 255 17.81 12.28 -13.07
N VAL A 256 16.82 11.44 -12.77
CA VAL A 256 16.41 11.02 -11.42
C VAL A 256 17.55 10.59 -10.48
N ASN A 257 18.59 9.91 -10.99
CA ASN A 257 19.73 9.49 -10.19
C ASN A 257 20.63 10.65 -9.72
N ASN A 258 20.60 11.77 -10.43
CA ASN A 258 21.37 12.97 -10.12
C ASN A 258 20.58 13.97 -9.27
N LEU A 259 19.36 13.62 -8.84
CA LEU A 259 18.46 14.45 -8.05
C LEU A 259 18.33 13.89 -6.63
N LEU A 260 18.88 14.61 -5.66
CA LEU A 260 18.88 14.24 -4.25
C LEU A 260 17.89 15.12 -3.48
N PHE A 261 16.80 14.52 -3.00
CA PHE A 261 15.70 15.21 -2.30
C PHE A 261 15.89 15.12 -0.78
N LEU A 262 15.47 16.17 -0.07
CA LEU A 262 15.40 16.21 1.39
C LEU A 262 13.94 16.36 1.81
N TYR A 263 13.55 15.61 2.84
CA TYR A 263 12.18 15.58 3.35
C TYR A 263 12.10 16.06 4.80
N ASP A 264 10.95 16.61 5.19
CA ASP A 264 10.60 16.82 6.60
C ASP A 264 10.01 15.55 7.26
N ASN A 265 9.66 15.64 8.54
CA ASN A 265 9.11 14.51 9.30
C ASN A 265 7.73 14.04 8.78
N ASP A 266 7.03 14.86 8.00
CA ASP A 266 5.74 14.56 7.40
C ASP A 266 5.88 14.00 5.97
N GLY A 267 7.12 13.79 5.50
CA GLY A 267 7.41 13.29 4.15
C GLY A 267 7.32 14.33 3.04
N ARG A 268 7.31 15.63 3.33
CA ARG A 268 7.25 16.71 2.31
C ARG A 268 8.64 17.10 1.83
N ILE A 269 8.77 17.37 0.53
CA ILE A 269 10.02 17.84 -0.08
C ILE A 269 10.34 19.26 0.40
N ILE A 270 11.47 19.43 1.10
CA ILE A 270 11.93 20.73 1.60
C ILE A 270 13.16 21.26 0.88
N ASP A 271 13.98 20.40 0.27
CA ASP A 271 15.08 20.81 -0.59
C ASP A 271 15.43 19.75 -1.65
N LEU A 272 16.16 20.18 -2.68
CA LEU A 272 16.70 19.36 -3.75
C LEU A 272 18.12 19.83 -4.07
N LYS A 273 19.07 18.89 -4.14
CA LYS A 273 20.43 19.09 -4.67
C LYS A 273 20.62 18.27 -5.93
N MET A 274 21.27 18.88 -6.91
CA MET A 274 21.68 18.24 -8.15
C MET A 274 23.16 17.87 -8.05
N VAL A 275 23.52 16.71 -8.57
CA VAL A 275 24.90 16.20 -8.62
C VAL A 275 25.27 15.80 -10.05
N ASP A 276 26.55 15.52 -10.27
CA ASP A 276 27.10 15.07 -11.54
C ASP A 276 26.99 16.10 -12.69
N TYR A 277 27.72 17.20 -12.56
CA TYR A 277 27.82 18.28 -13.56
C TYR A 277 28.82 17.97 -14.70
N GLN A 278 29.05 16.69 -15.00
CA GLN A 278 30.05 16.24 -16.00
C GLN A 278 29.79 16.76 -17.41
N ILE A 279 28.52 16.88 -17.81
CA ILE A 279 28.11 17.39 -19.13
C ILE A 279 27.44 18.78 -19.03
N ILE A 280 27.89 19.61 -18.07
CA ILE A 280 27.49 21.01 -17.96
C ILE A 280 27.66 21.75 -19.30
N ARG A 281 26.68 22.55 -19.72
CA ARG A 281 26.67 23.16 -21.07
C ARG A 281 26.26 24.61 -21.04
N TYR A 282 26.86 25.41 -21.93
CA TYR A 282 26.33 26.71 -22.31
C TYR A 282 25.42 26.57 -23.54
N THR A 283 24.10 26.53 -23.30
CA THR A 283 23.08 26.23 -24.31
C THR A 283 21.70 26.74 -23.88
N SER A 284 20.66 26.37 -24.63
CA SER A 284 19.27 26.69 -24.32
C SER A 284 18.76 25.89 -23.12
N ILE A 285 18.00 26.56 -22.26
CA ILE A 285 17.35 25.95 -21.09
C ILE A 285 16.39 24.80 -21.44
N ALA A 286 15.91 24.77 -22.69
CA ALA A 286 15.06 23.71 -23.19
C ALA A 286 15.75 22.33 -23.14
N THR A 287 17.08 22.29 -23.24
CA THR A 287 17.85 21.05 -23.16
C THR A 287 17.63 20.33 -21.84
N ASP A 288 17.86 20.99 -20.71
CA ASP A 288 17.65 20.43 -19.37
C ASP A 288 16.17 20.10 -19.08
N ILE A 289 15.24 20.96 -19.51
CA ILE A 289 13.80 20.73 -19.31
C ILE A 289 13.37 19.43 -19.99
N LEU A 290 13.71 19.27 -21.27
CA LEU A 290 13.33 18.11 -22.06
C LEU A 290 14.11 16.86 -21.65
N TYR A 291 15.38 17.01 -21.29
CA TYR A 291 16.21 15.94 -20.71
C TYR A 291 15.53 15.37 -19.46
N PHE A 292 15.17 16.24 -18.52
CA PHE A 292 14.52 15.86 -17.27
C PHE A 292 13.16 15.20 -17.51
N ILE A 293 12.29 15.84 -18.29
CA ILE A 293 10.93 15.35 -18.52
C ILE A 293 10.95 13.96 -19.16
N TYR A 294 11.67 13.77 -20.27
CA TYR A 294 11.68 12.49 -20.96
C TYR A 294 12.47 11.40 -20.25
N SER A 295 13.52 11.73 -19.50
CA SER A 295 14.25 10.71 -18.73
C SER A 295 13.52 10.31 -17.46
N SER A 296 12.91 11.24 -16.72
CA SER A 296 12.64 11.03 -15.30
C SER A 296 11.18 11.11 -14.90
N VAL A 297 10.30 11.75 -15.67
CA VAL A 297 8.90 11.96 -15.29
C VAL A 297 8.03 10.79 -15.73
N ARG A 298 7.09 10.32 -14.90
CA ARG A 298 6.16 9.22 -15.26
C ARG A 298 5.42 9.49 -16.59
N SER A 299 5.26 8.46 -17.42
CA SER A 299 4.66 8.57 -18.77
C SER A 299 3.29 9.23 -18.74
N SER A 300 2.44 8.84 -17.79
CA SER A 300 1.10 9.40 -17.62
C SER A 300 1.09 10.89 -17.29
N LEU A 301 2.15 11.43 -16.67
CA LEU A 301 2.29 12.86 -16.38
C LEU A 301 2.76 13.64 -17.60
N ILE A 302 3.61 13.04 -18.44
CA ILE A 302 4.03 13.65 -19.72
C ILE A 302 2.81 13.85 -20.61
N GLU A 303 1.94 12.83 -20.74
CA GLU A 303 0.77 12.91 -21.62
C GLU A 303 -0.26 13.94 -21.19
N ARG A 304 -0.48 14.09 -19.87
CA ARG A 304 -1.56 14.94 -19.33
C ARG A 304 -1.14 16.30 -18.77
N SER A 305 0.15 16.49 -18.45
CA SER A 305 0.61 17.66 -17.69
C SER A 305 1.80 18.39 -18.29
N PHE A 306 2.28 18.01 -19.49
CA PHE A 306 3.43 18.65 -20.13
C PHE A 306 3.29 20.18 -20.18
N GLU A 307 2.17 20.70 -20.69
CA GLU A 307 1.96 22.16 -20.80
C GLU A 307 1.97 22.85 -19.43
N SER A 308 1.40 22.20 -18.41
CA SER A 308 1.44 22.72 -17.04
C SER A 308 2.85 22.76 -16.48
N PHE A 309 3.67 21.75 -16.75
CA PHE A 309 5.08 21.73 -16.37
C PHE A 309 5.86 22.87 -17.01
N ILE A 310 5.62 23.16 -18.30
CA ILE A 310 6.26 24.27 -18.99
C ILE A 310 5.81 25.62 -18.39
N LYS A 311 4.50 25.81 -18.14
CA LYS A 311 3.96 27.02 -17.50
C LYS A 311 4.54 27.24 -16.09
N ILE A 312 4.61 26.18 -15.27
CA ILE A 312 5.19 26.22 -13.92
C ILE A 312 6.67 26.59 -13.98
N TYR A 313 7.44 25.91 -14.83
CA TYR A 313 8.86 26.17 -15.03
C TYR A 313 9.08 27.63 -15.45
N HIS A 314 8.33 28.11 -16.45
CA HIS A 314 8.47 29.45 -17.01
C HIS A 314 8.18 30.54 -15.99
N LYS A 315 7.09 30.37 -15.22
CA LYS A 315 6.74 31.28 -14.13
C LYS A 315 7.85 31.36 -13.09
N GLU A 316 8.36 30.22 -12.63
CA GLU A 316 9.44 30.20 -11.63
C GLU A 316 10.74 30.81 -12.19
N PHE A 317 11.04 30.56 -13.47
CA PHE A 317 12.21 31.11 -14.15
C PHE A 317 12.16 32.64 -14.21
N LEU A 318 11.03 33.23 -14.60
CA LEU A 318 10.86 34.68 -14.62
C LEU A 318 10.93 35.28 -13.20
N ASN A 319 10.28 34.65 -12.22
CA ASN A 319 10.34 35.10 -10.84
C ASN A 319 11.79 35.11 -10.30
N ALA A 320 12.55 34.04 -10.59
CA ALA A 320 13.95 33.93 -10.16
C ALA A 320 14.86 34.96 -10.86
N LEU A 321 14.61 35.28 -12.14
CA LEU A 321 15.33 36.35 -12.85
C LEU A 321 15.09 37.71 -12.21
N GLN A 322 13.84 38.02 -11.88
CA GLN A 322 13.47 39.27 -11.22
C GLN A 322 14.10 39.38 -9.83
N GLN A 323 14.06 38.32 -9.04
CA GLN A 323 14.74 38.25 -7.72
C GLN A 323 16.26 38.41 -7.83
N SER A 324 16.85 38.02 -8.95
CA SER A 324 18.27 38.17 -9.26
C SER A 324 18.63 39.53 -9.86
N GLY A 325 17.70 40.49 -9.87
CA GLY A 325 17.92 41.89 -10.28
C GLY A 325 17.67 42.18 -11.76
N VAL A 326 17.17 41.24 -12.55
CA VAL A 326 16.79 41.49 -13.96
C VAL A 326 15.38 42.08 -14.00
N THR A 327 15.31 43.41 -14.05
CA THR A 327 14.04 44.18 -14.02
C THR A 327 13.71 44.90 -15.33
N ASP A 328 14.57 44.80 -16.35
CA ASP A 328 14.32 45.38 -17.68
C ASP A 328 13.10 44.71 -18.34
N GLU A 329 12.00 45.45 -18.45
CA GLU A 329 10.74 44.99 -19.02
C GLU A 329 10.88 44.50 -20.47
N LYS A 330 11.82 45.06 -21.24
CA LYS A 330 12.06 44.63 -22.62
C LYS A 330 12.66 43.23 -22.67
N ILE A 331 13.60 42.92 -21.77
CA ILE A 331 14.19 41.58 -21.67
C ILE A 331 13.13 40.58 -21.21
N LEU A 332 12.35 40.90 -20.19
CA LEU A 332 11.28 40.03 -19.70
C LEU A 332 10.19 39.80 -20.76
N ALA A 333 9.88 40.81 -21.57
CA ALA A 333 8.92 40.67 -22.67
C ALA A 333 9.44 39.75 -23.80
N GLU A 334 10.75 39.74 -24.07
CA GLU A 334 11.35 38.82 -25.04
C GLU A 334 11.43 37.37 -24.52
N LEU A 335 11.42 37.17 -23.20
CA LEU A 335 11.48 35.87 -22.53
C LEU A 335 10.11 35.28 -22.21
N ARG A 336 9.03 35.72 -22.88
CA ARG A 336 7.66 35.18 -22.68
C ARG A 336 7.54 33.72 -23.14
N MET A 337 6.37 33.12 -22.90
CA MET A 337 6.09 31.71 -23.23
C MET A 337 6.40 31.37 -24.69
N GLU A 338 6.18 32.29 -25.63
CA GLU A 338 6.46 32.08 -27.05
C GLU A 338 7.94 31.82 -27.32
N TRP A 339 8.84 32.45 -26.57
CA TRP A 339 10.28 32.19 -26.65
C TRP A 339 10.61 30.78 -26.14
N LEU A 340 10.08 30.42 -24.96
CA LEU A 340 10.33 29.09 -24.39
C LEU A 340 9.78 27.99 -25.30
N GLU A 341 8.59 28.18 -25.87
CA GLU A 341 8.00 27.26 -26.86
C GLU A 341 8.86 27.08 -28.10
N SER A 342 9.43 28.18 -28.62
CA SER A 342 10.35 28.12 -29.75
C SER A 342 11.62 27.35 -29.41
N GLU A 343 12.17 27.54 -28.21
CA GLU A 343 13.33 26.79 -27.73
C GLU A 343 12.99 25.30 -27.53
N LEU A 344 11.88 24.96 -26.85
CA LEU A 344 11.42 23.59 -26.68
C LEU A 344 11.23 22.88 -28.03
N ARG A 345 10.64 23.55 -29.02
CA ARG A 345 10.49 22.98 -30.37
C ARG A 345 11.85 22.70 -31.00
N THR A 346 12.80 23.62 -30.88
CA THR A 346 14.15 23.49 -31.46
C THR A 346 14.92 22.30 -30.88
N TYR A 347 14.80 22.05 -29.57
CA TYR A 347 15.56 21.01 -28.85
C TYR A 347 14.75 19.75 -28.53
N SER A 348 13.49 19.68 -28.94
CA SER A 348 12.56 18.57 -28.66
C SER A 348 13.12 17.19 -29.01
N PHE A 349 13.80 17.09 -30.15
CA PHE A 349 14.33 15.81 -30.62
C PHE A 349 15.55 15.36 -29.80
N TYR A 350 16.36 16.31 -29.30
CA TYR A 350 17.44 16.00 -28.36
C TYR A 350 16.89 15.37 -27.08
N GLY A 351 15.83 15.94 -26.50
CA GLY A 351 15.18 15.38 -25.32
C GLY A 351 14.66 13.96 -25.53
N LEU A 352 14.02 13.69 -26.68
CA LEU A 352 13.56 12.35 -27.04
C LEU A 352 14.73 11.36 -27.13
N LEU A 353 15.81 11.74 -27.80
CA LEU A 353 17.00 10.88 -27.94
C LEU A 353 17.61 10.53 -26.58
N ILE A 354 17.74 11.50 -25.69
CA ILE A 354 18.23 11.25 -24.33
C ILE A 354 17.28 10.34 -23.55
N GLY A 355 15.96 10.59 -23.61
CA GLY A 355 14.98 9.73 -22.94
C GLY A 355 15.06 8.28 -23.41
N CYS A 356 15.20 8.07 -24.72
CA CYS A 356 15.39 6.74 -25.30
C CYS A 356 16.77 6.14 -24.99
N PHE A 357 17.82 6.95 -24.86
CA PHE A 357 19.15 6.49 -24.47
C PHE A 357 19.19 6.02 -23.01
N LEU A 358 18.61 6.80 -22.09
CA LEU A 358 18.63 6.53 -20.65
C LEU A 358 17.62 5.46 -20.20
N ILE A 359 16.70 5.04 -21.06
CA ILE A 359 15.70 4.02 -20.70
C ILE A 359 16.34 2.72 -20.22
N ASN A 360 17.48 2.34 -20.80
CA ASN A 360 18.21 1.14 -20.46
C ASN A 360 18.79 1.20 -19.06
N PRO A 361 19.62 2.19 -18.68
CA PRO A 361 20.11 2.31 -17.31
C PRO A 361 19.01 2.62 -16.29
N ILE A 362 17.93 3.33 -16.67
CA ILE A 362 16.80 3.59 -15.77
C ILE A 362 16.07 2.30 -15.40
N LEU A 363 15.82 1.41 -16.37
CA LEU A 363 15.08 0.17 -16.18
C LEU A 363 15.98 -1.06 -15.96
N ALA A 364 17.29 -0.87 -15.76
CA ALA A 364 18.24 -1.96 -15.58
C ALA A 364 18.10 -2.65 -14.21
N GLU A 365 18.13 -3.99 -14.22
CA GLU A 365 18.31 -4.81 -13.01
C GLU A 365 19.79 -5.00 -12.67
N GLU A 366 20.12 -5.49 -11.47
CA GLU A 366 21.52 -5.62 -11.01
C GLU A 366 22.37 -6.50 -11.94
N GLU A 367 21.78 -7.51 -12.59
CA GLU A 367 22.48 -8.35 -13.57
C GLU A 367 22.77 -7.62 -14.88
N ASP A 368 21.85 -6.77 -15.35
CA ASP A 368 22.04 -5.98 -16.57
C ASP A 368 23.06 -4.87 -16.38
N VAL A 369 23.10 -4.29 -15.18
CA VAL A 369 24.13 -3.31 -14.78
C VAL A 369 25.54 -3.90 -14.88
N ARG A 370 25.73 -5.18 -14.51
CA ARG A 370 27.01 -5.89 -14.69
C ARG A 370 27.32 -6.15 -16.16
N LYS A 371 26.32 -6.47 -16.98
CA LYS A 371 26.51 -6.63 -18.44
C LYS A 371 27.00 -5.32 -19.06
N PHE A 372 26.44 -4.16 -18.69
CA PHE A 372 26.91 -2.85 -19.18
C PHE A 372 28.38 -2.57 -18.85
N GLN A 373 28.91 -3.12 -17.76
CA GLN A 373 30.33 -2.97 -17.38
C GLN A 373 31.28 -3.87 -18.21
N THR A 374 30.76 -4.93 -18.82
CA THR A 374 31.56 -5.96 -19.52
C THR A 374 31.55 -5.87 -21.05
N ILE A 375 30.79 -4.96 -21.65
CA ILE A 375 30.63 -4.87 -23.11
C ILE A 375 31.86 -4.25 -23.78
N GLU A 376 32.44 -4.95 -24.75
CA GLU A 376 33.41 -4.39 -25.71
C GLU A 376 32.70 -3.52 -26.77
N LEU A 377 33.29 -2.37 -27.10
CA LEU A 377 32.70 -1.27 -27.88
C LEU A 377 32.15 -1.63 -29.27
N GLY A 378 32.59 -2.73 -29.88
CA GLY A 378 32.03 -3.20 -31.16
C GLY A 378 30.58 -3.67 -31.06
N VAL A 379 30.04 -3.81 -29.85
CA VAL A 379 28.81 -4.54 -29.56
C VAL A 379 27.87 -3.72 -28.65
N MET A 380 27.70 -2.41 -28.90
CA MET A 380 26.57 -1.63 -28.33
C MET A 380 25.20 -2.17 -28.81
N ASN A 381 25.19 -2.98 -29.87
CA ASN A 381 23.99 -3.53 -30.51
C ASN A 381 23.04 -4.29 -29.57
N PRO A 382 23.48 -5.21 -28.68
CA PRO A 382 22.61 -5.95 -27.77
C PRO A 382 22.01 -5.10 -26.65
N VAL A 383 22.61 -3.94 -26.32
CA VAL A 383 22.06 -2.99 -25.33
C VAL A 383 20.84 -2.27 -25.87
N TYR A 384 20.88 -1.92 -27.16
CA TYR A 384 19.84 -1.15 -27.83
C TYR A 384 18.88 -2.00 -28.67
N GLN A 385 19.08 -3.33 -28.70
CA GLN A 385 18.11 -4.26 -29.30
C GLN A 385 16.87 -4.38 -28.39
N ALA A 386 15.70 -4.31 -29.02
CA ALA A 386 14.43 -4.53 -28.33
C ALA A 386 14.29 -6.00 -27.88
N ASP A 387 14.68 -6.32 -26.64
CA ASP A 387 14.27 -7.56 -25.98
C ASP A 387 12.79 -7.45 -25.61
N THR A 388 11.97 -8.34 -26.19
CA THR A 388 10.52 -8.42 -25.94
C THR A 388 10.13 -9.66 -25.14
N SER A 389 11.11 -10.46 -24.70
CA SER A 389 10.86 -11.73 -24.02
C SER A 389 10.69 -11.59 -22.51
N SER A 390 11.11 -10.46 -21.95
CA SER A 390 11.03 -10.15 -20.51
C SER A 390 9.94 -9.11 -20.20
N PRO A 391 9.34 -9.14 -18.99
CA PRO A 391 8.43 -8.09 -18.52
C PRO A 391 9.03 -6.68 -18.57
N MET A 392 10.36 -6.58 -18.37
CA MET A 392 11.09 -5.32 -18.49
C MET A 392 11.13 -4.80 -19.94
N GLY A 393 11.17 -5.71 -20.92
CA GLY A 393 11.04 -5.40 -22.34
C GLY A 393 9.74 -4.65 -22.67
N GLN A 394 8.62 -5.05 -22.06
CA GLN A 394 7.33 -4.38 -22.26
C GLN A 394 7.33 -2.96 -21.66
N LYS A 395 7.85 -2.77 -20.45
CA LYS A 395 7.99 -1.44 -19.84
C LYS A 395 8.83 -0.49 -20.71
N LYS A 396 9.88 -1.00 -21.36
CA LYS A 396 10.69 -0.22 -22.32
C LYS A 396 9.87 0.19 -23.55
N ILE A 397 9.13 -0.74 -24.13
CA ILE A 397 8.24 -0.48 -25.28
C ILE A 397 7.22 0.62 -24.94
N ASP A 398 6.53 0.50 -23.81
CA ASP A 398 5.47 1.44 -23.42
C ASP A 398 6.02 2.85 -23.17
N ARG A 399 7.22 2.93 -22.57
CA ARG A 399 7.89 4.21 -22.35
C ARG A 399 8.37 4.85 -23.65
N VAL A 400 8.98 4.10 -24.56
CA VAL A 400 9.35 4.61 -25.89
C VAL A 400 8.11 5.06 -26.67
N LYS A 401 7.03 4.28 -26.63
CA LYS A 401 5.73 4.64 -27.23
C LYS A 401 5.26 6.00 -26.72
N CYS A 402 5.16 6.19 -25.40
CA CYS A 402 4.73 7.45 -24.80
C CYS A 402 5.56 8.65 -25.29
N MET A 403 6.89 8.56 -25.22
CA MET A 403 7.78 9.66 -25.61
C MET A 403 7.72 9.94 -27.11
N ALA A 404 7.72 8.90 -27.94
CA ALA A 404 7.64 9.01 -29.40
C ALA A 404 6.31 9.63 -29.85
N LEU A 405 5.19 9.19 -29.27
CA LEU A 405 3.86 9.73 -29.55
C LEU A 405 3.76 11.18 -29.09
N HIS A 406 4.18 11.48 -27.85
CA HIS A 406 4.16 12.85 -27.32
C HIS A 406 5.00 13.78 -28.21
N TYR A 407 6.24 13.39 -28.53
CA TYR A 407 7.11 14.17 -29.41
C TYR A 407 6.46 14.43 -30.77
N TYR A 408 5.93 13.37 -31.40
CA TYR A 408 5.33 13.47 -32.73
C TYR A 408 4.07 14.36 -32.72
N LYS A 409 3.17 14.17 -31.77
CA LYS A 409 1.95 15.00 -31.64
C LYS A 409 2.30 16.45 -31.34
N ARG A 410 3.10 16.69 -30.31
CA ARG A 410 3.37 18.05 -29.81
C ARG A 410 4.31 18.84 -30.70
N PHE A 411 5.45 18.27 -31.08
CA PHE A 411 6.52 19.02 -31.74
C PHE A 411 6.51 18.87 -33.26
N HIS A 412 6.09 17.71 -33.78
CA HIS A 412 5.98 17.50 -35.22
C HIS A 412 4.63 17.97 -35.80
N LEU A 413 3.50 17.57 -35.20
CA LEU A 413 2.17 17.97 -35.66
C LEU A 413 1.67 19.31 -35.06
N GLY A 414 2.20 19.72 -33.91
CA GLY A 414 1.78 20.95 -33.23
C GLY A 414 0.47 20.81 -32.44
N ILE A 415 0.08 19.60 -32.07
CA ILE A 415 -1.11 19.32 -31.24
C ILE A 415 -0.76 19.62 -29.78
N ILE A 416 -1.50 20.53 -29.15
CA ILE A 416 -1.30 20.96 -27.76
C ILE A 416 -2.48 20.45 -26.91
N ASN A 417 -2.20 19.79 -25.78
CA ASN A 417 -3.19 19.38 -24.79
C ASN A 417 -3.30 20.48 -23.72
N ASP A 418 -4.19 21.45 -23.91
CA ASP A 418 -4.17 22.73 -23.20
C ASP A 418 -5.28 22.87 -22.13
N ASP A 419 -5.57 21.81 -21.37
CA ASP A 419 -6.71 21.80 -20.45
C ASP A 419 -6.49 22.56 -19.11
N ILE A 420 -5.38 23.28 -18.91
CA ILE A 420 -5.12 24.02 -17.65
C ILE A 420 -4.72 25.48 -17.91
N GLU A 421 -5.57 26.42 -17.47
CA GLU A 421 -5.34 27.88 -17.51
C GLU A 421 -4.10 28.30 -16.68
N PRO A 422 -3.40 29.39 -17.04
CA PRO A 422 -2.19 29.84 -16.35
C PRO A 422 -2.44 30.37 -14.91
N ILE A 423 -1.52 30.02 -14.00
CA ILE A 423 -1.55 30.29 -12.54
C ILE A 423 -1.84 31.76 -12.13
N THR A 424 -1.52 32.75 -12.98
CA THR A 424 -1.82 34.18 -12.70
C THR A 424 -3.30 34.54 -12.85
N ASP A 425 -4.03 33.83 -13.70
CA ASP A 425 -5.49 34.00 -13.82
C ASP A 425 -6.21 33.22 -12.72
N THR A 426 -5.67 32.06 -12.31
CA THR A 426 -6.11 31.29 -11.14
C THR A 426 -6.15 32.13 -9.87
N ILE A 427 -5.10 32.93 -9.56
CA ILE A 427 -5.05 33.78 -8.35
C ILE A 427 -6.20 34.78 -8.31
N LYS A 428 -6.49 35.45 -9.44
CA LYS A 428 -7.57 36.45 -9.52
C LYS A 428 -8.96 35.82 -9.42
N GLN A 429 -9.15 34.67 -10.05
CA GLN A 429 -10.41 33.92 -9.98
C GLN A 429 -10.66 33.42 -8.55
N PHE A 430 -9.68 32.75 -7.93
CA PHE A 430 -9.80 32.28 -6.54
C PHE A 430 -10.01 33.43 -5.56
N GLU A 431 -9.35 34.57 -5.73
CA GLU A 431 -9.60 35.73 -4.85
C GLU A 431 -11.07 36.17 -4.89
N ALA A 432 -11.67 36.28 -6.08
CA ALA A 432 -13.07 36.66 -6.21
C ALA A 432 -14.02 35.63 -5.58
N TYR A 433 -13.78 34.35 -5.80
CA TYR A 433 -14.61 33.27 -5.25
C TYR A 433 -14.46 33.14 -3.73
N LEU A 434 -13.24 33.23 -3.23
CA LEU A 434 -12.92 33.04 -1.82
C LEU A 434 -13.35 34.21 -0.93
N ARG A 435 -13.37 35.45 -1.44
CA ARG A 435 -13.96 36.59 -0.71
C ARG A 435 -15.41 36.32 -0.33
N LYS A 436 -16.20 35.81 -1.27
CA LYS A 436 -17.59 35.43 -1.06
C LYS A 436 -17.73 34.21 -0.15
N TYR A 437 -16.93 33.17 -0.39
CA TYR A 437 -16.99 31.92 0.38
C TYR A 437 -16.58 32.09 1.85
N GLU A 438 -15.52 32.88 2.11
CA GLU A 438 -15.04 33.18 3.47
C GLU A 438 -15.78 34.34 4.14
N ASN A 439 -16.68 35.02 3.40
CA ASN A 439 -17.35 36.24 3.84
C ASN A 439 -16.34 37.31 4.32
N ASP A 440 -15.28 37.54 3.54
CA ASP A 440 -14.20 38.49 3.80
C ASP A 440 -13.83 39.24 2.52
N ASP A 441 -14.46 40.40 2.28
CA ASP A 441 -14.21 41.24 1.09
C ASP A 441 -12.78 41.79 1.01
N LYS A 442 -12.01 41.73 2.10
CA LYS A 442 -10.63 42.21 2.18
C LYS A 442 -9.59 41.08 2.07
N LEU A 443 -10.02 39.83 1.87
CA LEU A 443 -9.12 38.71 1.61
C LEU A 443 -8.29 39.00 0.34
N VAL A 444 -6.97 38.82 0.45
CA VAL A 444 -6.01 38.96 -0.65
C VAL A 444 -5.32 37.63 -0.87
N ILE A 445 -5.33 37.12 -2.09
CA ILE A 445 -4.62 35.89 -2.46
C ILE A 445 -3.25 36.24 -3.02
N LEU A 446 -2.22 35.68 -2.41
CA LEU A 446 -0.82 35.93 -2.75
C LEU A 446 -0.26 34.86 -3.69
N GLU A 447 -0.67 33.60 -3.50
CA GLU A 447 -0.18 32.46 -4.27
C GLU A 447 -1.26 31.38 -4.40
N ALA A 448 -1.29 30.70 -5.55
CA ALA A 448 -2.04 29.47 -5.75
C ALA A 448 -1.11 28.41 -6.37
N VAL A 449 -1.14 27.20 -5.82
CA VAL A 449 -0.33 26.05 -6.25
C VAL A 449 -1.26 24.92 -6.65
N GLU A 450 -1.31 24.64 -7.94
CA GLU A 450 -2.11 23.56 -8.53
C GLU A 450 -1.32 22.26 -8.63
N ARG A 451 -2.04 21.14 -8.45
CA ARG A 451 -1.57 19.75 -8.56
C ARG A 451 -2.72 18.89 -9.09
N PRO A 452 -2.49 17.80 -9.84
CA PRO A 452 -3.51 16.77 -10.04
C PRO A 452 -4.26 16.39 -8.76
N GLY A 453 -5.59 16.41 -8.82
CA GLY A 453 -6.47 16.11 -7.68
C GLY A 453 -6.82 14.63 -7.51
N SER A 454 -6.45 13.78 -8.47
CA SER A 454 -6.63 12.33 -8.41
C SER A 454 -5.50 11.59 -9.14
N ASN A 455 -5.43 10.27 -8.97
CA ASN A 455 -4.55 9.43 -9.78
C ASN A 455 -5.13 9.28 -11.20
N LEU A 456 -4.31 8.77 -12.12
CA LEU A 456 -4.75 8.42 -13.47
C LEU A 456 -5.77 7.26 -13.37
N GLY A 457 -6.94 7.35 -14.00
CA GLY A 457 -7.99 6.33 -13.92
C GLY A 457 -9.12 6.58 -12.91
N ASP A 458 -9.00 7.60 -12.04
CA ASP A 458 -10.01 7.86 -11.00
C ASP A 458 -11.19 8.73 -11.50
N ASN A 459 -11.06 9.42 -12.65
CA ASN A 459 -12.08 10.38 -13.14
C ASN A 459 -12.27 10.31 -14.67
N TYR A 460 -13.28 9.53 -15.09
CA TYR A 460 -13.57 9.22 -16.49
C TYR A 460 -14.15 10.40 -17.30
N THR A 461 -14.92 11.28 -16.66
CA THR A 461 -15.72 12.33 -17.35
C THR A 461 -15.16 13.75 -17.24
N SER A 462 -14.19 13.96 -16.35
CA SER A 462 -13.69 15.30 -15.99
C SER A 462 -12.22 15.27 -15.56
N MET A 463 -11.60 16.44 -15.43
CA MET A 463 -10.27 16.60 -14.85
C MET A 463 -10.39 17.17 -13.44
N LEU A 464 -9.67 16.58 -12.48
CA LEU A 464 -9.56 17.10 -11.11
C LEU A 464 -8.21 17.77 -10.88
N ILE A 465 -8.25 18.98 -10.33
CA ILE A 465 -7.09 19.77 -9.91
C ILE A 465 -7.25 20.12 -8.43
N ARG A 466 -6.26 19.77 -7.63
CA ARG A 466 -6.10 20.22 -6.25
C ARG A 466 -5.33 21.54 -6.24
N THR A 467 -5.93 22.58 -5.69
CA THR A 467 -5.35 23.94 -5.64
C THR A 467 -5.15 24.37 -4.20
N LYS A 468 -3.90 24.54 -3.78
CA LYS A 468 -3.55 25.12 -2.47
C LYS A 468 -3.35 26.62 -2.60
N VAL A 469 -4.11 27.39 -1.83
CA VAL A 469 -4.16 28.84 -1.91
C VAL A 469 -3.55 29.46 -0.65
N PHE A 470 -2.69 30.47 -0.83
CA PHE A 470 -2.06 31.25 0.23
C PHE A 470 -2.46 32.72 0.09
N GLY A 471 -2.79 33.37 1.21
CA GLY A 471 -3.27 34.75 1.21
C GLY A 471 -3.16 35.43 2.56
N THR A 472 -3.81 36.58 2.69
CA THR A 472 -3.97 37.33 3.94
C THR A 472 -5.42 37.76 4.09
N ARG A 473 -6.02 37.50 5.25
CA ARG A 473 -7.38 37.92 5.59
C ARG A 473 -7.44 39.43 5.82
N GLY A 474 -8.65 39.99 5.79
CA GLY A 474 -8.89 41.42 6.04
C GLY A 474 -8.47 41.94 7.41
N ASP A 475 -8.29 41.04 8.38
CA ASP A 475 -7.81 41.31 9.74
C ASP A 475 -6.28 41.23 9.87
N GLY A 476 -5.56 40.88 8.79
CA GLY A 476 -4.11 40.72 8.75
C GLY A 476 -3.61 39.31 9.06
N ASN A 477 -4.48 38.34 9.38
CA ASN A 477 -4.08 36.96 9.64
C ASN A 477 -3.74 36.21 8.33
N PRO A 478 -2.75 35.31 8.33
CA PRO A 478 -2.43 34.49 7.16
C PRO A 478 -3.60 33.57 6.79
N TYR A 479 -3.84 33.42 5.48
CA TYR A 479 -4.85 32.53 4.92
C TYR A 479 -4.17 31.37 4.18
N THR A 480 -4.55 30.13 4.47
CA THR A 480 -4.11 28.95 3.73
C THR A 480 -5.23 27.91 3.71
N LYS A 481 -5.65 27.48 2.52
CA LYS A 481 -6.64 26.40 2.32
C LYS A 481 -6.40 25.67 1.01
N THR A 482 -6.78 24.41 0.93
CA THR A 482 -6.77 23.63 -0.31
C THR A 482 -8.19 23.35 -0.81
N PHE A 483 -8.34 23.38 -2.13
CA PHE A 483 -9.60 23.20 -2.84
C PHE A 483 -9.46 22.16 -3.94
N MET A 484 -10.58 21.52 -4.28
CA MET A 484 -10.71 20.61 -5.41
C MET A 484 -11.49 21.30 -6.53
N THR A 485 -10.88 21.39 -7.70
CA THR A 485 -11.46 21.96 -8.92
C THR A 485 -11.72 20.83 -9.91
N LYS A 486 -12.99 20.64 -10.30
CA LYS A 486 -13.43 19.70 -11.34
C LYS A 486 -13.74 20.49 -12.61
N MET A 487 -13.18 20.09 -13.75
CA MET A 487 -13.36 20.77 -15.04
C MET A 487 -13.78 19.79 -16.13
N THR A 488 -14.60 20.24 -17.07
CA THR A 488 -15.03 19.45 -18.23
C THR A 488 -13.84 19.18 -19.16
N LYS A 489 -13.63 17.90 -19.55
CA LYS A 489 -12.61 17.53 -20.55
C LYS A 489 -13.14 17.81 -21.96
N ARG A 490 -12.60 18.80 -22.67
CA ARG A 490 -12.98 19.10 -24.06
C ARG A 490 -12.14 18.28 -25.04
N GLY A 491 -12.78 17.48 -25.90
CA GLY A 491 -12.09 16.78 -27.00
C GLY A 491 -11.60 15.35 -26.71
N SER A 492 -12.08 14.70 -25.65
CA SER A 492 -11.86 13.26 -25.44
C SER A 492 -12.76 12.41 -26.35
N ASN A 493 -12.32 11.19 -26.73
CA ASN A 493 -13.14 10.26 -27.52
C ASN A 493 -14.51 9.98 -26.86
N ILE A 494 -14.59 10.02 -25.53
CA ILE A 494 -15.83 9.83 -24.75
C ILE A 494 -16.75 11.06 -24.88
N SER A 495 -16.20 12.29 -24.92
CA SER A 495 -16.97 13.53 -25.12
C SER A 495 -17.60 13.64 -26.52
N ALA A 496 -17.12 12.87 -27.50
CA ALA A 496 -17.72 12.77 -28.83
C ALA A 496 -18.91 11.79 -28.89
N LEU A 497 -19.08 10.95 -27.86
CA LEU A 497 -20.01 9.82 -27.83
C LEU A 497 -21.17 10.01 -26.83
N MET A 498 -21.01 10.90 -25.86
CA MET A 498 -22.02 11.25 -24.86
C MET A 498 -22.01 12.76 -24.59
N ASP A 499 -23.18 13.37 -24.45
CA ASP A 499 -23.30 14.78 -24.07
C ASP A 499 -22.97 14.94 -22.58
N LEU A 500 -21.68 15.15 -22.28
CA LEU A 500 -21.18 15.36 -20.93
C LEU A 500 -21.62 16.69 -20.32
N SER A 501 -22.15 17.62 -21.13
CA SER A 501 -22.54 18.95 -20.66
C SER A 501 -23.76 18.90 -19.74
N ASP A 502 -24.75 18.06 -20.06
CA ASP A 502 -25.94 17.84 -19.23
C ASP A 502 -25.57 17.26 -17.84
N LEU A 503 -24.67 16.26 -17.81
CA LEU A 503 -24.22 15.61 -16.56
C LEU A 503 -23.48 16.58 -15.63
N PHE A 504 -22.60 17.39 -16.21
CA PHE A 504 -21.84 18.38 -15.45
C PHE A 504 -22.75 19.49 -14.90
N LEU A 505 -23.77 19.91 -15.65
CA LEU A 505 -24.78 20.86 -15.18
C LEU A 505 -25.60 20.31 -14.02
N MET A 506 -25.97 19.02 -14.06
CA MET A 506 -26.67 18.35 -12.96
C MET A 506 -25.80 18.29 -11.70
N GLU A 507 -24.51 17.97 -11.85
CA GLU A 507 -23.55 17.97 -10.74
C GLU A 507 -23.39 19.38 -10.13
N ALA A 508 -23.20 20.40 -10.96
CA ALA A 508 -23.12 21.80 -10.51
C ALA A 508 -24.40 22.25 -9.78
N HIS A 509 -25.58 21.86 -10.27
CA HIS A 509 -26.87 22.13 -9.61
C HIS A 509 -26.98 21.40 -8.27
N ALA A 510 -26.51 20.16 -8.18
CA ALA A 510 -26.49 19.40 -6.94
C ALA A 510 -25.70 20.15 -5.84
N TYR A 511 -24.47 20.55 -6.15
CA TYR A 511 -23.59 21.26 -5.21
C TYR A 511 -24.06 22.66 -4.86
N THR A 512 -24.66 23.40 -5.80
CA THR A 512 -25.03 24.81 -5.57
C THR A 512 -26.45 25.02 -5.06
N LYS A 513 -27.37 24.08 -5.28
CA LYS A 513 -28.80 24.24 -4.95
C LYS A 513 -29.36 23.11 -4.10
N VAL A 514 -29.00 21.85 -4.38
CA VAL A 514 -29.61 20.68 -3.71
C VAL A 514 -28.97 20.44 -2.34
N LEU A 515 -27.67 20.17 -2.28
CA LEU A 515 -26.97 19.84 -1.03
C LEU A 515 -27.06 20.94 0.04
N PRO A 516 -26.97 22.25 -0.28
CA PRO A 516 -27.12 23.30 0.72
C PRO A 516 -28.45 23.29 1.49
N ILE A 517 -29.51 22.71 0.92
CA ILE A 517 -30.82 22.57 1.57
C ILE A 517 -30.91 21.25 2.35
N LEU A 518 -30.37 20.17 1.79
CA LEU A 518 -30.48 18.83 2.39
C LEU A 518 -29.54 18.63 3.57
N GLY A 519 -28.38 19.29 3.58
CA GLY A 519 -27.37 19.18 4.63
C GLY A 519 -26.01 18.74 4.12
N SER A 520 -25.11 18.40 5.05
CA SER A 520 -23.70 18.10 4.75
C SER A 520 -23.51 16.65 4.27
N PHE A 521 -24.07 16.32 3.10
CA PHE A 521 -23.89 15.01 2.46
C PHE A 521 -22.69 14.94 1.51
N GLY A 522 -22.13 16.08 1.10
CA GLY A 522 -20.94 16.17 0.26
C GLY A 522 -20.08 17.39 0.62
N PRO A 523 -19.00 17.65 -0.13
CA PRO A 523 -18.15 18.82 0.08
C PRO A 523 -18.90 20.13 -0.13
N GLN A 524 -18.52 21.15 0.64
CA GLN A 524 -19.00 22.50 0.41
C GLN A 524 -18.53 23.05 -0.95
N CYS A 525 -19.47 23.58 -1.72
CA CYS A 525 -19.21 24.25 -2.98
C CYS A 525 -18.70 25.68 -2.73
N VAL A 526 -17.57 26.02 -3.33
CA VAL A 526 -17.02 27.38 -3.38
C VAL A 526 -17.59 28.13 -4.58
N TYR A 527 -17.56 27.49 -5.76
CA TYR A 527 -18.02 28.04 -7.02
C TYR A 527 -18.45 26.91 -7.96
N ALA A 528 -19.46 27.12 -8.80
CA ALA A 528 -19.74 26.21 -9.89
C ALA A 528 -20.40 26.95 -11.06
N ASP A 529 -20.04 26.56 -12.28
CA ASP A 529 -20.69 26.93 -13.53
C ASP A 529 -20.82 25.71 -14.47
N LYS A 530 -21.02 25.97 -15.76
CA LYS A 530 -21.22 24.92 -16.79
C LYS A 530 -19.95 24.14 -17.16
N ASP A 531 -18.77 24.64 -16.80
CA ASP A 531 -17.47 24.06 -17.19
C ASP A 531 -16.58 23.76 -15.96
N THR A 532 -16.83 24.41 -14.81
CA THR A 532 -15.98 24.33 -13.61
C THR A 532 -16.79 24.17 -12.32
N ILE A 533 -16.37 23.28 -11.42
CA ILE A 533 -16.87 23.16 -10.04
C ILE A 533 -15.68 23.23 -9.09
N ILE A 534 -15.68 24.18 -8.15
CA ILE A 534 -14.68 24.33 -7.09
C ILE A 534 -15.34 24.00 -5.76
N MET A 535 -14.76 23.07 -5.03
CA MET A 535 -15.25 22.58 -3.74
C MET A 535 -14.11 22.47 -2.72
N GLU A 536 -14.45 22.34 -1.45
CA GLU A 536 -13.45 22.08 -0.41
C GLU A 536 -12.73 20.73 -0.63
N ASP A 537 -11.44 20.69 -0.28
CA ASP A 537 -10.70 19.43 -0.31
C ASP A 537 -10.95 18.62 0.97
N LEU A 538 -11.76 17.57 0.85
CA LEU A 538 -12.09 16.69 1.98
C LEU A 538 -10.86 15.91 2.50
N ALA A 539 -9.81 15.75 1.69
CA ALA A 539 -8.58 15.08 2.15
C ALA A 539 -7.86 15.90 3.23
N GLU A 540 -7.91 17.25 3.19
CA GLU A 540 -7.34 18.09 4.27
C GLU A 540 -8.11 17.95 5.60
N LYS A 541 -9.36 17.49 5.54
CA LYS A 541 -10.18 17.23 6.73
C LYS A 541 -10.06 15.79 7.23
N GLY A 542 -9.16 14.99 6.66
CA GLY A 542 -8.91 13.60 7.06
C GLY A 542 -9.87 12.57 6.45
N TYR A 543 -10.71 12.96 5.48
CA TYR A 543 -11.55 11.99 4.79
C TYR A 543 -10.72 11.18 3.79
N VAL A 544 -11.00 9.88 3.72
CA VAL A 544 -10.31 8.92 2.86
C VAL A 544 -11.31 8.02 2.12
N THR A 545 -10.98 7.65 0.89
CA THR A 545 -11.72 6.65 0.12
C THR A 545 -11.19 5.25 0.43
N CYS A 546 -12.07 4.26 0.56
CA CYS A 546 -11.66 2.87 0.75
C CYS A 546 -11.08 2.26 -0.53
N GLU A 547 -10.13 1.32 -0.41
CA GLU A 547 -9.61 0.55 -1.55
C GLU A 547 -10.72 -0.30 -2.18
N ARG A 548 -11.14 0.07 -3.39
CA ARG A 548 -12.27 -0.53 -4.11
C ARG A 548 -12.13 -2.03 -4.34
N ARG A 549 -10.91 -2.54 -4.54
CA ARG A 549 -10.67 -3.98 -4.79
C ARG A 549 -10.98 -4.85 -3.58
N ASN A 550 -11.01 -4.27 -2.38
CA ASN A 550 -11.31 -4.98 -1.13
C ASN A 550 -12.80 -5.07 -0.84
N LEU A 551 -13.63 -4.26 -1.52
CA LEU A 551 -15.03 -4.03 -1.21
C LEU A 551 -15.23 -3.58 0.26
N LEU A 552 -16.42 -3.09 0.59
CA LEU A 552 -16.73 -2.60 1.92
C LEU A 552 -17.03 -3.74 2.89
N ASP A 553 -16.43 -3.65 4.07
CA ASP A 553 -16.79 -4.45 5.25
C ASP A 553 -18.15 -4.00 5.84
N LEU A 554 -18.56 -4.65 6.93
CA LEU A 554 -19.87 -4.41 7.54
C LEU A 554 -20.01 -2.98 8.08
N ASP A 555 -18.98 -2.45 8.75
CA ASP A 555 -19.02 -1.12 9.36
C ASP A 555 -19.19 -0.02 8.31
N HIS A 556 -18.36 -0.06 7.26
CA HIS A 556 -18.45 0.88 6.15
C HIS A 556 -19.78 0.73 5.39
N THR A 557 -20.27 -0.51 5.24
CA THR A 557 -21.56 -0.80 4.60
C THR A 557 -22.73 -0.21 5.39
N VAL A 558 -22.78 -0.44 6.70
CA VAL A 558 -23.85 0.06 7.57
C VAL A 558 -23.82 1.59 7.62
N PHE A 559 -22.64 2.20 7.75
CA PHE A 559 -22.52 3.65 7.80
C PHE A 559 -22.95 4.31 6.47
N ALA A 560 -22.57 3.71 5.33
CA ALA A 560 -23.01 4.15 4.01
C ALA A 560 -24.52 4.02 3.82
N LEU A 561 -25.12 2.87 4.19
CA LEU A 561 -26.58 2.68 4.13
C LEU A 561 -27.34 3.66 5.01
N LYS A 562 -26.87 3.92 6.25
CA LYS A 562 -27.49 4.93 7.11
C LYS A 562 -27.38 6.33 6.52
N THR A 563 -26.27 6.65 5.86
CA THR A 563 -26.08 7.96 5.22
C THR A 563 -26.97 8.11 3.97
N LEU A 564 -27.10 7.08 3.15
CA LEU A 564 -28.07 7.04 2.04
C LEU A 564 -29.51 7.15 2.57
N ALA A 565 -29.85 6.43 3.63
CA ALA A 565 -31.16 6.51 4.27
C ALA A 565 -31.49 7.95 4.71
N ARG A 566 -30.51 8.65 5.31
CA ARG A 566 -30.66 10.06 5.70
C ARG A 566 -30.82 11.00 4.50
N LEU A 567 -30.05 10.81 3.43
CA LEU A 567 -30.19 11.58 2.18
C LEU A 567 -31.59 11.40 1.57
N HIS A 568 -32.04 10.15 1.44
CA HIS A 568 -33.34 9.80 0.88
C HIS A 568 -34.51 10.29 1.75
N ALA A 569 -34.38 10.17 3.07
CA ALA A 569 -35.38 10.69 4.01
C ALA A 569 -35.46 12.21 3.95
N SER A 570 -34.33 12.92 3.88
CA SER A 570 -34.28 14.38 3.79
C SER A 570 -34.99 14.92 2.55
N THR A 571 -34.75 14.27 1.42
CA THR A 571 -35.36 14.65 0.13
C THR A 571 -36.86 14.32 0.09
N LEU A 572 -37.28 13.18 0.66
CA LEU A 572 -38.68 12.79 0.71
C LEU A 572 -39.47 13.66 1.71
N ALA A 573 -38.88 13.97 2.87
CA ALA A 573 -39.47 14.89 3.84
C ALA A 573 -39.65 16.28 3.22
N LEU A 574 -38.66 16.79 2.47
CA LEU A 574 -38.78 18.05 1.75
C LEU A 574 -39.95 18.01 0.75
N LYS A 575 -40.09 16.94 -0.02
CA LYS A 575 -41.22 16.74 -0.95
C LYS A 575 -42.58 16.76 -0.27
N ILE A 576 -42.68 16.20 0.94
CA ILE A 576 -43.93 16.12 1.70
C ILE A 576 -44.26 17.46 2.39
N ASN A 577 -43.26 18.06 3.03
CA ASN A 577 -43.43 19.22 3.90
C ASN A 577 -43.38 20.55 3.13
N ASP A 578 -42.55 20.66 2.08
CA ASP A 578 -42.48 21.80 1.17
C ASP A 578 -42.37 21.35 -0.32
N PRO A 579 -43.50 20.94 -0.93
CA PRO A 579 -43.53 20.51 -2.32
C PRO A 579 -43.02 21.57 -3.31
N ARG A 580 -43.20 22.87 -3.01
CA ARG A 580 -42.78 23.95 -3.92
C ARG A 580 -41.26 24.07 -3.97
N GLN A 581 -40.60 23.97 -2.82
CA GLN A 581 -39.14 23.96 -2.76
C GLN A 581 -38.58 22.70 -3.44
N PHE A 582 -39.21 21.54 -3.21
CA PHE A 582 -38.85 20.29 -3.89
C PHE A 582 -38.96 20.41 -5.41
N ASP A 583 -40.10 20.91 -5.91
CA ASP A 583 -40.33 21.09 -7.35
C ASP A 583 -39.28 22.00 -7.97
N THR A 584 -38.90 23.08 -7.28
CA THR A 584 -37.85 24.02 -7.72
C THR A 584 -36.49 23.32 -7.87
N LEU A 585 -36.13 22.44 -6.93
CA LEU A 585 -34.88 21.67 -7.01
C LEU A 585 -34.92 20.65 -8.15
N ASN A 586 -36.06 20.00 -8.36
CA ASN A 586 -36.24 18.95 -9.35
C ASN A 586 -36.29 19.46 -10.80
N LEU A 587 -36.58 20.75 -11.05
CA LEU A 587 -36.69 21.32 -12.41
C LEU A 587 -35.50 21.03 -13.33
N HIS A 588 -34.29 20.95 -12.78
CA HIS A 588 -33.04 20.74 -13.53
C HIS A 588 -32.54 19.29 -13.47
N LEU A 589 -33.26 18.39 -12.80
CA LEU A 589 -32.87 16.98 -12.64
C LEU A 589 -33.64 16.09 -13.64
N GLN A 590 -33.15 16.02 -14.88
CA GLN A 590 -33.78 15.23 -15.95
C GLN A 590 -33.07 13.88 -16.16
N GLU A 591 -33.78 12.87 -16.66
CA GLU A 591 -33.17 11.59 -17.01
C GLU A 591 -32.36 11.75 -18.30
N VAL A 592 -31.04 11.70 -18.17
CA VAL A 592 -30.12 11.92 -19.28
C VAL A 592 -29.37 10.69 -19.77
N ILE A 593 -29.43 9.59 -19.02
CA ILE A 593 -28.72 8.35 -19.31
C ILE A 593 -29.58 7.42 -20.17
N TYR A 594 -30.85 7.21 -19.79
CA TYR A 594 -31.78 6.30 -20.44
C TYR A 594 -32.87 7.06 -21.22
N LYS A 595 -32.47 7.88 -22.20
CA LYS A 595 -33.36 8.71 -23.05
C LYS A 595 -34.08 7.88 -24.13
N ASP A 596 -35.15 8.44 -24.69
CA ASP A 596 -35.84 7.93 -25.88
C ASP A 596 -35.05 8.26 -27.16
N ASP A 597 -33.98 7.51 -27.40
CA ASP A 597 -33.24 7.60 -28.65
C ASP A 597 -33.64 6.45 -29.58
N SER A 598 -34.24 6.82 -30.71
CA SER A 598 -34.56 5.90 -31.81
C SER A 598 -33.31 5.32 -32.50
N SER A 599 -32.12 5.84 -32.20
CA SER A 599 -30.86 5.35 -32.75
C SER A 599 -30.37 4.08 -32.04
N LYS A 600 -29.96 3.07 -32.81
CA LYS A 600 -29.26 1.87 -32.29
C LYS A 600 -27.82 2.16 -31.83
N THR A 601 -27.43 3.44 -31.76
CA THR A 601 -26.06 3.93 -31.62
C THR A 601 -25.76 4.58 -30.26
N SER A 602 -26.70 4.58 -29.30
CA SER A 602 -26.44 5.06 -27.93
C SER A 602 -25.37 4.21 -27.24
N VAL A 603 -24.28 4.86 -26.78
CA VAL A 603 -23.20 4.21 -26.01
C VAL A 603 -23.74 3.57 -24.74
N MET A 604 -24.73 4.18 -24.07
CA MET A 604 -25.34 3.59 -22.89
C MET A 604 -26.11 2.30 -23.18
N ARG A 605 -26.74 2.18 -24.37
CA ARG A 605 -27.35 0.91 -24.80
C ARG A 605 -26.30 -0.17 -24.94
N TRP A 606 -25.20 0.14 -25.62
CA TRP A 606 -24.09 -0.79 -25.78
C TRP A 606 -23.47 -1.22 -24.45
N ILE A 607 -23.13 -0.28 -23.55
CA ILE A 607 -22.54 -0.59 -22.24
C ILE A 607 -23.48 -1.50 -21.42
N THR A 608 -24.77 -1.18 -21.40
CA THR A 608 -25.77 -1.94 -20.64
C THR A 608 -25.92 -3.37 -21.17
N GLU A 609 -25.97 -3.54 -22.49
CA GLU A 609 -26.05 -4.86 -23.13
C GLU A 609 -24.75 -5.66 -22.99
N LEU A 610 -23.59 -4.99 -23.02
CA LEU A 610 -22.29 -5.61 -22.79
C LEU A 610 -22.18 -6.15 -21.37
N ALA A 611 -22.61 -5.39 -20.36
CA ALA A 611 -22.61 -5.85 -18.98
C ALA A 611 -23.38 -7.18 -18.82
N LEU A 612 -24.56 -7.32 -19.43
CA LEU A 612 -25.31 -8.57 -19.40
C LEU A 612 -24.62 -9.71 -20.17
N LYS A 613 -24.01 -9.42 -21.33
CA LYS A 613 -23.21 -10.41 -22.08
C LYS A 613 -22.06 -10.94 -21.23
N SER A 614 -21.35 -10.07 -20.52
CA SER A 614 -20.27 -10.44 -19.61
C SER A 614 -20.78 -11.34 -18.47
N ILE A 615 -21.96 -11.06 -17.90
CA ILE A 615 -22.58 -11.97 -16.91
C ILE A 615 -22.72 -13.38 -17.48
N VAL A 616 -23.31 -13.52 -18.68
CA VAL A 616 -23.52 -14.83 -19.31
C VAL A 616 -22.19 -15.54 -19.58
N GLN A 617 -21.17 -14.81 -20.03
CA GLN A 617 -19.83 -15.35 -20.28
C GLN A 617 -19.14 -15.83 -19.00
N TYR A 618 -19.14 -15.04 -17.93
CA TYR A 618 -18.54 -15.43 -16.65
C TYR A 618 -19.26 -16.63 -16.04
N LEU A 619 -20.58 -16.72 -16.17
CA LEU A 619 -21.34 -17.88 -15.70
C LEU A 619 -21.02 -19.16 -16.50
N ASP A 620 -20.64 -19.05 -17.78
CA ASP A 620 -20.38 -20.21 -18.65
C ASP A 620 -19.07 -20.96 -18.33
N VAL A 621 -18.10 -20.24 -17.76
CA VAL A 621 -16.76 -20.74 -17.43
C VAL A 621 -16.66 -21.33 -16.01
N ILE A 622 -17.68 -21.16 -15.16
CA ILE A 622 -17.69 -21.70 -13.79
C ILE A 622 -17.75 -23.23 -13.79
N GLN A 623 -16.91 -23.85 -12.94
CA GLN A 623 -16.90 -25.29 -12.68
C GLN A 623 -17.11 -25.59 -11.19
N PRO A 624 -17.83 -26.68 -10.83
CA PRO A 624 -18.54 -27.60 -11.73
C PRO A 624 -19.82 -26.97 -12.31
N ARG A 625 -20.17 -27.36 -13.55
CA ARG A 625 -21.42 -26.95 -14.22
C ARG A 625 -22.66 -27.60 -13.58
N THR A 626 -23.18 -26.99 -12.52
CA THR A 626 -24.41 -27.44 -11.86
C THR A 626 -25.67 -27.11 -12.69
N GLN A 627 -26.75 -27.85 -12.46
CA GLN A 627 -28.05 -27.56 -13.10
C GLN A 627 -28.59 -26.17 -12.72
N GLU A 628 -28.36 -25.74 -11.48
CA GLU A 628 -28.73 -24.42 -10.98
C GLU A 628 -28.02 -23.30 -11.77
N LEU A 629 -26.70 -23.41 -11.93
CA LEU A 629 -25.90 -22.47 -12.71
C LEU A 629 -26.39 -22.36 -14.16
N GLN A 630 -26.70 -23.49 -14.80
CA GLN A 630 -27.19 -23.51 -16.18
C GLN A 630 -28.56 -22.84 -16.31
N THR A 631 -29.45 -23.03 -15.33
CA THR A 631 -30.77 -22.36 -15.28
C THR A 631 -30.61 -20.85 -15.15
N ILE A 632 -29.75 -20.38 -14.24
CA ILE A 632 -29.45 -18.96 -14.03
C ILE A 632 -28.88 -18.33 -15.30
N LYS A 633 -27.90 -18.97 -15.94
CA LYS A 633 -27.32 -18.51 -17.20
C LYS A 633 -28.37 -18.40 -18.30
N ASN A 634 -29.22 -19.41 -18.46
CA ASN A 634 -30.30 -19.41 -19.46
C ASN A 634 -31.30 -18.28 -19.21
N HIS A 635 -31.61 -17.98 -17.94
CA HIS A 635 -32.48 -16.87 -17.58
C HIS A 635 -31.93 -15.52 -18.09
N PHE A 636 -30.65 -15.23 -17.81
CA PHE A 636 -30.02 -13.98 -18.27
C PHE A 636 -29.89 -13.90 -19.79
N ALA A 637 -29.63 -15.03 -20.46
CA ALA A 637 -29.60 -15.08 -21.92
C ALA A 637 -30.91 -14.58 -22.57
N THR A 638 -32.08 -14.71 -21.90
CA THR A 638 -33.37 -14.21 -22.42
C THR A 638 -33.52 -12.69 -22.42
N TYR A 639 -32.60 -11.95 -21.81
CA TYR A 639 -32.64 -10.49 -21.72
C TYR A 639 -31.64 -9.77 -22.64
N LEU A 640 -30.70 -10.51 -23.27
CA LEU A 640 -29.58 -9.95 -24.03
C LEU A 640 -29.98 -8.82 -25.01
N ASP A 641 -31.04 -9.02 -25.79
CA ASP A 641 -31.48 -8.08 -26.83
C ASP A 641 -32.48 -7.01 -26.34
N ARG A 642 -32.84 -7.00 -25.04
CA ARG A 642 -33.82 -6.07 -24.47
C ARG A 642 -33.38 -5.38 -23.17
N THR A 643 -32.16 -5.65 -22.69
CA THR A 643 -31.63 -5.15 -21.40
C THR A 643 -31.81 -3.64 -21.25
N TYR A 644 -31.36 -2.86 -22.25
CA TYR A 644 -31.47 -1.40 -22.21
C TYR A 644 -32.92 -0.94 -22.20
N ASP A 645 -33.78 -1.54 -23.01
CA ASP A 645 -35.19 -1.14 -23.09
C ASP A 645 -35.94 -1.45 -21.79
N GLU A 646 -35.60 -2.55 -21.09
CA GLU A 646 -36.16 -2.84 -19.76
C GLU A 646 -35.70 -1.82 -18.71
N ILE A 647 -34.40 -1.47 -18.66
CA ILE A 647 -33.91 -0.44 -17.73
C ILE A 647 -34.49 0.93 -18.07
N ARG A 648 -34.57 1.28 -19.35
CA ARG A 648 -35.21 2.51 -19.81
C ARG A 648 -36.66 2.60 -19.34
N ARG A 649 -37.45 1.53 -19.50
CA ARG A 649 -38.84 1.51 -19.02
C ARG A 649 -38.94 1.84 -17.54
N ILE A 650 -38.02 1.33 -16.72
CA ILE A 650 -37.96 1.62 -15.27
C ILE A 650 -37.78 3.13 -15.01
N PHE A 651 -36.83 3.79 -15.69
CA PHE A 651 -36.55 5.21 -15.44
C PHE A 651 -37.52 6.19 -16.11
N THR A 652 -38.14 5.77 -17.22
CA THR A 652 -39.17 6.55 -17.93
C THR A 652 -40.59 6.35 -17.40
N ALA A 653 -40.80 5.41 -16.48
CA ALA A 653 -42.10 5.18 -15.87
C ALA A 653 -42.58 6.43 -15.08
N PRO A 654 -43.91 6.64 -14.96
CA PRO A 654 -44.44 7.68 -14.09
C PRO A 654 -43.89 7.56 -12.66
N LYS A 655 -43.45 8.69 -12.11
CA LYS A 655 -42.87 8.76 -10.77
C LYS A 655 -43.89 8.34 -9.72
N GLN A 656 -43.47 7.49 -8.80
CA GLN A 656 -44.31 6.95 -7.74
C GLN A 656 -44.47 7.95 -6.59
N LYS A 657 -45.49 7.72 -5.74
CA LYS A 657 -45.82 8.59 -4.60
C LYS A 657 -44.60 8.92 -3.73
N TYR A 658 -43.75 7.93 -3.47
CA TYR A 658 -42.61 8.01 -2.55
C TYR A 658 -41.24 8.01 -3.24
N ASP A 659 -41.20 8.27 -4.55
CA ASP A 659 -39.93 8.56 -5.22
C ASP A 659 -39.30 9.82 -4.61
N THR A 660 -37.97 9.89 -4.64
CA THR A 660 -37.16 10.95 -4.04
C THR A 660 -35.91 11.25 -4.86
N ILE A 661 -35.16 12.30 -4.51
CA ILE A 661 -33.87 12.60 -5.16
C ILE A 661 -32.81 11.65 -4.60
N CYS A 662 -32.27 10.79 -5.46
CA CYS A 662 -31.24 9.79 -5.17
C CYS A 662 -29.89 10.27 -5.72
N HIS A 663 -28.79 9.82 -5.10
CA HIS A 663 -27.42 10.12 -5.53
C HIS A 663 -27.14 9.62 -6.95
N GLY A 664 -27.64 8.42 -7.28
CA GLY A 664 -27.53 7.79 -8.60
C GLY A 664 -26.25 6.96 -8.80
N ASP A 665 -25.10 7.40 -8.27
CA ASP A 665 -23.82 6.66 -8.32
C ASP A 665 -23.15 6.35 -6.95
N PRO A 666 -23.84 5.77 -5.96
CA PRO A 666 -23.24 5.53 -4.65
C PRO A 666 -22.37 4.26 -4.67
N TRP A 667 -21.18 4.32 -5.27
CA TRP A 667 -20.19 3.24 -5.20
C TRP A 667 -18.96 3.66 -4.39
N VAL A 668 -18.14 2.69 -3.95
CA VAL A 668 -17.05 2.86 -2.98
C VAL A 668 -16.09 4.02 -3.30
N ASN A 669 -15.82 4.32 -4.57
CA ASN A 669 -14.94 5.43 -4.96
C ASN A 669 -15.54 6.81 -4.70
N ASN A 670 -16.87 6.91 -4.68
CA ASN A 670 -17.62 8.13 -4.42
C ASN A 670 -17.95 8.32 -2.92
N LEU A 671 -17.46 7.43 -2.05
CA LEU A 671 -17.70 7.46 -0.61
C LEU A 671 -16.39 7.78 0.14
N LEU A 672 -16.34 8.96 0.75
CA LEU A 672 -15.21 9.44 1.52
C LEU A 672 -15.54 9.35 3.01
N PHE A 673 -14.85 8.47 3.73
CA PHE A 673 -15.05 8.20 5.15
C PHE A 673 -14.07 8.99 6.00
N LEU A 674 -14.52 9.49 7.15
CA LEU A 674 -13.68 10.08 8.18
C LEU A 674 -13.60 9.12 9.36
N HIS A 675 -12.39 8.83 9.81
CA HIS A 675 -12.15 7.96 10.96
C HIS A 675 -11.59 8.76 12.15
N ASP A 676 -11.97 8.34 13.37
CA ASP A 676 -11.31 8.82 14.58
C ASP A 676 -9.97 8.10 14.83
N ASN A 677 -9.26 8.51 15.90
CA ASN A 677 -7.96 7.92 16.28
C ASN A 677 -8.05 6.41 16.62
N ASP A 678 -9.25 5.89 16.91
CA ASP A 678 -9.50 4.46 17.19
C ASP A 678 -9.85 3.68 15.91
N GLY A 679 -9.82 4.34 14.73
CA GLY A 679 -10.22 3.77 13.45
C GLY A 679 -11.73 3.62 13.26
N ARG A 680 -12.58 4.27 14.08
CA ARG A 680 -14.04 4.23 13.93
C ARG A 680 -14.51 5.27 12.93
N ILE A 681 -15.50 4.92 12.11
CA ILE A 681 -16.13 5.85 11.18
C ILE A 681 -16.96 6.86 11.97
N VAL A 682 -16.61 8.14 11.85
CA VAL A 682 -17.31 9.25 12.50
C VAL A 682 -18.12 10.11 11.52
N ASP A 683 -17.74 10.12 10.25
CA ASP A 683 -18.50 10.82 9.21
C ASP A 683 -18.30 10.17 7.83
N LEU A 684 -19.23 10.44 6.91
CA LEU A 684 -19.16 10.02 5.52
C LEU A 684 -19.65 11.17 4.63
N LYS A 685 -18.88 11.48 3.58
CA LYS A 685 -19.25 12.40 2.52
C LYS A 685 -19.31 11.66 1.20
N MET A 686 -20.35 11.95 0.43
CA MET A 686 -20.53 11.46 -0.93
C MET A 686 -20.05 12.54 -1.91
N VAL A 687 -19.44 12.10 -3.00
CA VAL A 687 -18.99 12.95 -4.11
C VAL A 687 -19.51 12.42 -5.44
N ASP A 688 -19.33 13.18 -6.51
CA ASP A 688 -19.70 12.80 -7.87
C ASP A 688 -21.22 12.61 -8.10
N TYR A 689 -21.95 13.71 -7.94
CA TYR A 689 -23.41 13.78 -8.13
C TYR A 689 -23.83 13.90 -9.62
N GLN A 690 -23.02 13.41 -10.57
CA GLN A 690 -23.25 13.56 -12.02
C GLN A 690 -24.53 12.92 -12.51
N ILE A 691 -24.96 11.85 -11.85
CA ILE A 691 -26.16 11.09 -12.22
C ILE A 691 -27.25 11.16 -11.15
N ILE A 692 -27.23 12.22 -10.35
CA ILE A 692 -28.28 12.56 -9.38
C ILE A 692 -29.64 12.59 -10.07
N ARG A 693 -30.65 11.95 -9.50
CA ARG A 693 -31.94 11.78 -10.20
C ARG A 693 -33.11 11.60 -9.26
N TYR A 694 -34.29 12.01 -9.72
CA TYR A 694 -35.56 11.80 -9.03
C TYR A 694 -36.15 10.42 -9.39
N THR A 695 -36.07 9.47 -8.45
CA THR A 695 -36.41 8.05 -8.66
C THR A 695 -36.66 7.33 -7.31
N SER A 696 -36.90 6.02 -7.36
CA SER A 696 -37.02 5.18 -6.17
C SER A 696 -35.69 5.00 -5.43
N ILE A 697 -35.75 5.04 -4.10
CA ILE A 697 -34.61 4.76 -3.19
C ILE A 697 -33.94 3.41 -3.44
N ALA A 698 -34.67 2.45 -4.04
CA ALA A 698 -34.15 1.13 -4.37
C ALA A 698 -32.99 1.19 -5.37
N THR A 699 -32.94 2.22 -6.21
CA THR A 699 -31.86 2.40 -7.19
C THR A 699 -30.51 2.54 -6.48
N ASP A 700 -30.37 3.51 -5.59
CA ASP A 700 -29.14 3.73 -4.81
C ASP A 700 -28.80 2.55 -3.90
N ILE A 701 -29.78 1.96 -3.21
CA ILE A 701 -29.55 0.82 -2.31
C ILE A 701 -28.96 -0.36 -3.06
N LEU A 702 -29.58 -0.76 -4.18
CA LEU A 702 -29.14 -1.93 -4.94
C LEU A 702 -27.85 -1.64 -5.72
N TYR A 703 -27.69 -0.42 -6.23
CA TYR A 703 -26.46 0.02 -6.89
C TYR A 703 -25.28 -0.07 -5.92
N PHE A 704 -25.44 0.49 -4.71
CA PHE A 704 -24.43 0.44 -3.65
C PHE A 704 -24.12 -1.00 -3.22
N ILE A 705 -25.14 -1.79 -2.91
CA ILE A 705 -24.94 -3.17 -2.42
C ILE A 705 -24.18 -4.00 -3.47
N TYR A 706 -24.63 -4.01 -4.73
CA TYR A 706 -24.00 -4.86 -5.74
C TYR A 706 -22.68 -4.31 -6.28
N SER A 707 -22.44 -3.00 -6.25
CA SER A 707 -21.13 -2.46 -6.63
C SER A 707 -20.11 -2.67 -5.51
N SER A 708 -20.45 -2.35 -4.26
CA SER A 708 -19.45 -1.99 -3.26
C SER A 708 -19.38 -2.91 -2.05
N VAL A 709 -20.42 -3.67 -1.72
CA VAL A 709 -20.47 -4.50 -0.50
C VAL A 709 -19.84 -5.86 -0.74
N ARG A 710 -19.06 -6.40 0.21
CA ARG A 710 -18.44 -7.74 0.10
C ARG A 710 -19.47 -8.83 -0.20
N SER A 711 -19.11 -9.77 -1.08
CA SER A 711 -19.99 -10.87 -1.51
C SER A 711 -20.54 -11.70 -0.34
N SER A 712 -19.73 -11.96 0.69
CA SER A 712 -20.17 -12.70 1.89
C SER A 712 -21.28 -11.99 2.66
N LEU A 713 -21.27 -10.65 2.73
CA LEU A 713 -22.32 -9.86 3.38
C LEU A 713 -23.61 -9.84 2.56
N ILE A 714 -23.51 -9.84 1.23
CA ILE A 714 -24.68 -9.96 0.34
C ILE A 714 -25.34 -11.33 0.55
N GLU A 715 -24.55 -12.40 0.56
CA GLU A 715 -25.08 -13.76 0.67
C GLU A 715 -25.72 -14.07 2.03
N ARG A 716 -25.18 -13.48 3.11
CA ARG A 716 -25.54 -13.83 4.49
C ARG A 716 -26.39 -12.80 5.22
N SER A 717 -26.30 -11.53 4.81
CA SER A 717 -26.79 -10.40 5.62
C SER A 717 -27.63 -9.41 4.84
N PHE A 718 -27.98 -9.67 3.58
CA PHE A 718 -28.78 -8.75 2.75
C PHE A 718 -30.04 -8.28 3.48
N GLU A 719 -30.86 -9.19 4.02
CA GLU A 719 -32.10 -8.85 4.72
C GLU A 719 -31.86 -7.95 5.93
N SER A 720 -30.75 -8.17 6.64
CA SER A 720 -30.36 -7.36 7.81
C SER A 720 -29.92 -5.97 7.40
N LEU A 721 -29.14 -5.86 6.33
CA LEU A 721 -28.72 -4.57 5.75
C LEU A 721 -29.91 -3.74 5.28
N ILE A 722 -30.90 -4.37 4.64
CA ILE A 722 -32.14 -3.70 4.22
C ILE A 722 -32.95 -3.21 5.43
N LYS A 723 -33.07 -4.03 6.48
CA LYS A 723 -33.73 -3.62 7.74
C LYS A 723 -33.02 -2.45 8.41
N ILE A 724 -31.69 -2.46 8.45
CA ILE A 724 -30.89 -1.36 9.02
C ILE A 724 -31.15 -0.06 8.26
N TYR A 725 -31.06 -0.11 6.92
CA TYR A 725 -31.38 1.03 6.07
C TYR A 725 -32.80 1.54 6.34
N HIS A 726 -33.78 0.64 6.38
CA HIS A 726 -35.20 0.99 6.55
C HIS A 726 -35.49 1.65 7.89
N ASN A 727 -34.92 1.11 8.97
CA ASN A 727 -35.07 1.67 10.31
C ASN A 727 -34.48 3.08 10.39
N GLU A 728 -33.28 3.29 9.84
CA GLU A 728 -32.66 4.62 9.80
C GLU A 728 -33.50 5.60 8.96
N PHE A 729 -34.00 5.15 7.80
CA PHE A 729 -34.84 5.94 6.91
C PHE A 729 -36.12 6.42 7.60
N LEU A 730 -36.82 5.53 8.31
CA LEU A 730 -38.02 5.89 9.06
C LEU A 730 -37.71 6.80 10.26
N ASN A 731 -36.61 6.55 10.97
CA ASN A 731 -36.19 7.39 12.10
C ASN A 731 -35.86 8.81 11.65
N GLU A 732 -35.17 8.95 10.51
CA GLU A 732 -34.86 10.26 9.96
C GLU A 732 -36.11 11.00 9.46
N LEU A 733 -37.04 10.31 8.79
CA LEU A 733 -38.32 10.92 8.40
C LEU A 733 -39.12 11.41 9.63
N ARG A 734 -39.11 10.67 10.75
CA ARG A 734 -39.70 11.13 12.02
C ARG A 734 -39.00 12.37 12.55
N ARG A 735 -37.66 12.40 12.51
CA ARG A 735 -36.84 13.54 12.94
C ARG A 735 -37.12 14.80 12.12
N LEU A 736 -37.54 14.63 10.86
CA LEU A 736 -37.89 15.69 9.92
C LEU A 736 -39.41 15.98 9.89
N ASP A 737 -40.14 15.63 10.96
CA ASP A 737 -41.55 15.94 11.17
C ASP A 737 -42.52 15.38 10.10
N VAL A 738 -42.20 14.26 9.46
CA VAL A 738 -43.12 13.57 8.54
C VAL A 738 -44.20 12.81 9.32
N ASN A 739 -45.45 12.93 8.87
CA ASN A 739 -46.62 12.37 9.56
C ASN A 739 -46.59 10.83 9.69
N GLU A 740 -46.92 10.30 10.86
CA GLU A 740 -46.97 8.84 11.14
C GLU A 740 -47.90 8.05 10.20
N LYS A 741 -48.95 8.66 9.64
CA LYS A 741 -49.79 8.00 8.62
C LYS A 741 -49.00 7.70 7.34
N VAL A 742 -48.09 8.58 6.95
CA VAL A 742 -47.21 8.36 5.80
C VAL A 742 -46.16 7.30 6.13
N LEU A 743 -45.60 7.34 7.33
CA LEU A 743 -44.62 6.33 7.79
C LEU A 743 -45.22 4.91 7.81
N ALA A 744 -46.50 4.78 8.18
CA ALA A 744 -47.21 3.49 8.14
C ALA A 744 -47.33 2.91 6.73
N GLU A 745 -47.39 3.75 5.68
CA GLU A 745 -47.39 3.31 4.29
C GLU A 745 -45.99 2.90 3.79
N LEU A 746 -44.94 3.40 4.44
CA LEU A 746 -43.53 3.16 4.10
C LEU A 746 -42.96 1.95 4.85
N GLY A 747 -43.76 0.93 5.16
CA GLY A 747 -43.31 -0.27 5.87
C GLY A 747 -42.36 -1.17 5.06
N MET A 748 -41.89 -2.27 5.67
CA MET A 748 -40.99 -3.23 4.99
C MET A 748 -41.62 -3.79 3.70
N GLU A 749 -42.93 -4.04 3.66
CA GLU A 749 -43.61 -4.50 2.44
C GLU A 749 -43.48 -3.52 1.27
N TRP A 750 -43.53 -2.22 1.54
CA TRP A 750 -43.30 -1.19 0.52
C TRP A 750 -41.86 -1.23 0.03
N LEU A 751 -40.89 -1.28 0.96
CA LEU A 751 -39.47 -1.33 0.61
C LEU A 751 -39.15 -2.56 -0.24
N GLU A 752 -39.65 -3.73 0.16
CA GLU A 752 -39.53 -4.99 -0.59
C GLU A 752 -40.13 -4.90 -1.98
N SER A 753 -41.31 -4.26 -2.11
CA SER A 753 -41.94 -4.04 -3.40
C SER A 753 -41.08 -3.18 -4.33
N VAL A 754 -40.48 -2.09 -3.83
CA VAL A 754 -39.61 -1.24 -4.66
C VAL A 754 -38.27 -1.91 -4.95
N LEU A 755 -37.66 -2.63 -4.00
CA LEU A 755 -36.44 -3.40 -4.26
C LEU A 755 -36.65 -4.43 -5.36
N ARG A 756 -37.79 -5.13 -5.37
CA ARG A 756 -38.11 -6.09 -6.43
C ARG A 756 -38.22 -5.42 -7.80
N THR A 757 -38.92 -4.29 -7.90
CA THR A 757 -39.09 -3.54 -9.16
C THR A 757 -37.76 -3.07 -9.76
N TYR A 758 -36.81 -2.63 -8.93
CA TYR A 758 -35.53 -2.06 -9.39
C TYR A 758 -34.36 -3.05 -9.34
N SER A 759 -34.58 -4.29 -8.91
CA SER A 759 -33.57 -5.34 -8.75
C SER A 759 -32.75 -5.61 -10.02
N PHE A 760 -33.39 -5.59 -11.18
CA PHE A 760 -32.73 -5.85 -12.47
C PHE A 760 -31.73 -4.74 -12.81
N TYR A 761 -32.09 -3.48 -12.59
CA TYR A 761 -31.18 -2.34 -12.75
C TYR A 761 -29.96 -2.46 -11.83
N GLY A 762 -30.19 -2.68 -10.53
CA GLY A 762 -29.10 -2.80 -9.57
C GLY A 762 -28.13 -3.94 -9.90
N MET A 763 -28.64 -5.08 -10.36
CA MET A 763 -27.81 -6.21 -10.81
C MET A 763 -26.95 -5.83 -12.02
N ILE A 764 -27.54 -5.20 -13.05
CA ILE A 764 -26.81 -4.77 -14.25
C ILE A 764 -25.74 -3.73 -13.89
N SER A 765 -26.08 -2.72 -13.09
CA SER A 765 -25.14 -1.69 -12.64
C SER A 765 -24.00 -2.26 -11.80
N GLY A 766 -24.29 -3.17 -10.87
CA GLY A 766 -23.27 -3.85 -10.09
C GLY A 766 -22.29 -4.61 -10.98
N CYS A 767 -22.80 -5.39 -11.93
CA CYS A 767 -21.99 -6.16 -12.88
C CYS A 767 -21.21 -5.27 -13.87
N MET A 768 -21.79 -4.14 -14.31
CA MET A 768 -21.10 -3.15 -15.15
C MET A 768 -19.83 -2.62 -14.45
N LEU A 769 -19.88 -2.40 -13.14
CA LEU A 769 -18.75 -1.89 -12.38
C LEU A 769 -17.75 -2.97 -11.94
N VAL A 770 -18.05 -4.27 -12.05
CA VAL A 770 -17.12 -5.33 -11.60
C VAL A 770 -15.75 -5.21 -12.24
N ASN A 771 -15.72 -4.95 -13.56
CA ASN A 771 -14.45 -4.84 -14.28
C ASN A 771 -13.66 -3.62 -13.86
N THR A 772 -14.33 -2.52 -13.51
CA THR A 772 -13.67 -1.32 -13.00
C THR A 772 -13.20 -1.51 -11.56
N ILE A 773 -14.04 -2.07 -10.68
CA ILE A 773 -13.78 -2.23 -9.25
C ILE A 773 -12.65 -3.23 -8.99
N LEU A 774 -12.57 -4.30 -9.79
CA LEU A 774 -11.58 -5.37 -9.63
C LEU A 774 -10.43 -5.29 -10.66
N ALA A 775 -10.35 -4.22 -11.45
CA ALA A 775 -9.22 -3.99 -12.34
C ALA A 775 -7.95 -3.66 -11.55
N GLU A 776 -6.82 -4.22 -11.99
CA GLU A 776 -5.50 -3.74 -11.58
C GLU A 776 -5.23 -2.35 -12.16
N GLU A 777 -4.39 -1.56 -11.49
CA GLU A 777 -4.12 -0.17 -11.90
C GLU A 777 -3.65 -0.07 -13.36
N GLU A 778 -2.89 -1.05 -13.84
CA GLU A 778 -2.39 -1.11 -15.22
C GLU A 778 -3.51 -1.35 -16.26
N ASP A 779 -4.58 -2.05 -15.88
CA ASP A 779 -5.72 -2.32 -16.77
C ASP A 779 -6.66 -1.12 -16.86
N VAL A 780 -6.80 -0.34 -15.77
CA VAL A 780 -7.55 0.91 -15.76
C VAL A 780 -6.99 1.92 -16.77
N GLN A 781 -5.66 2.04 -16.84
CA GLN A 781 -4.97 2.95 -17.76
C GLN A 781 -5.17 2.56 -19.24
N LYS A 782 -5.39 1.27 -19.52
CA LYS A 782 -5.69 0.78 -20.88
C LYS A 782 -7.09 1.21 -21.32
N PHE A 783 -8.10 1.16 -20.45
CA PHE A 783 -9.48 1.55 -20.79
C PHE A 783 -9.61 3.04 -21.15
N GLU A 784 -8.77 3.92 -20.60
CA GLU A 784 -8.77 5.36 -20.93
C GLU A 784 -8.19 5.68 -22.33
N THR A 785 -7.34 4.81 -22.88
CA THR A 785 -6.61 5.06 -24.14
C THR A 785 -7.15 4.26 -25.33
N MET A 786 -8.12 3.37 -25.09
CA MET A 786 -8.70 2.50 -26.11
C MET A 786 -9.88 3.16 -26.85
N ASP A 787 -9.87 3.03 -28.17
CA ASP A 787 -11.04 3.30 -29.00
C ASP A 787 -12.14 2.24 -28.75
N PHE A 788 -13.40 2.59 -29.03
CA PHE A 788 -14.60 1.79 -28.79
C PHE A 788 -14.50 0.36 -29.36
N ASP A 789 -13.95 0.23 -30.58
CA ASP A 789 -13.74 -1.06 -31.24
C ASP A 789 -12.69 -1.92 -30.52
N VAL A 790 -11.69 -1.28 -29.90
CA VAL A 790 -10.63 -1.96 -29.14
C VAL A 790 -11.13 -2.35 -27.76
N MET A 791 -11.97 -1.54 -27.11
CA MET A 791 -12.65 -1.95 -25.86
C MET A 791 -13.53 -3.18 -26.10
N ASN A 792 -14.27 -3.24 -27.20
CA ASN A 792 -15.10 -4.42 -27.54
C ASN A 792 -14.25 -5.69 -27.76
N GLN A 793 -13.07 -5.57 -28.38
CA GLN A 793 -12.14 -6.70 -28.56
C GLN A 793 -11.45 -7.10 -27.25
N ALA A 794 -11.06 -6.14 -26.41
CA ALA A 794 -10.44 -6.39 -25.11
C ALA A 794 -11.41 -7.08 -24.14
N TYR A 795 -12.67 -6.63 -24.08
CA TYR A 795 -13.72 -7.27 -23.27
C TYR A 795 -14.02 -8.71 -23.72
N GLN A 796 -13.91 -9.01 -25.02
CA GLN A 796 -14.11 -10.38 -25.53
C GLN A 796 -12.87 -11.29 -25.35
N ALA A 797 -11.67 -10.73 -25.22
CA ALA A 797 -10.42 -11.46 -25.08
C ALA A 797 -10.05 -11.79 -23.61
N GLU A 798 -10.77 -11.23 -22.63
CA GLU A 798 -10.42 -11.21 -21.19
C GLU A 798 -10.67 -12.53 -20.42
N THR A 799 -10.39 -13.69 -21.04
CA THR A 799 -10.50 -15.01 -20.38
C THR A 799 -9.20 -15.48 -19.71
N SER A 800 -8.18 -14.61 -19.60
CA SER A 800 -6.82 -15.02 -19.20
C SER A 800 -6.08 -14.03 -18.25
N SER A 801 -6.79 -13.20 -17.48
CA SER A 801 -6.15 -12.26 -16.53
C SER A 801 -6.07 -12.84 -15.10
N ALA A 802 -5.10 -12.38 -14.29
CA ALA A 802 -4.97 -12.80 -12.88
C ALA A 802 -6.18 -12.39 -12.00
N SER A 803 -6.95 -11.35 -12.40
CA SER A 803 -8.16 -10.89 -11.71
C SER A 803 -9.43 -11.63 -12.14
N THR A 804 -9.37 -12.44 -13.21
CA THR A 804 -10.52 -13.19 -13.77
C THR A 804 -11.24 -14.05 -12.72
N PRO A 805 -10.58 -14.77 -11.79
CA PRO A 805 -11.27 -15.53 -10.75
C PRO A 805 -12.12 -14.66 -9.81
N LYS A 806 -11.59 -13.52 -9.33
CA LYS A 806 -12.32 -12.58 -8.46
C LYS A 806 -13.52 -11.97 -9.18
N LYS A 807 -13.37 -11.62 -10.46
CA LYS A 807 -14.46 -11.12 -11.32
C LYS A 807 -15.56 -12.18 -11.48
N ILE A 808 -15.20 -13.44 -11.75
CA ILE A 808 -16.14 -14.57 -11.84
C ILE A 808 -16.90 -14.75 -10.52
N ASP A 809 -16.21 -14.78 -9.39
CA ASP A 809 -16.84 -14.97 -8.08
C ASP A 809 -17.79 -13.82 -7.73
N ARG A 810 -17.40 -12.57 -8.07
CA ARG A 810 -18.25 -11.41 -7.84
C ARG A 810 -19.52 -11.44 -8.69
N VAL A 811 -19.38 -11.71 -9.99
CA VAL A 811 -20.52 -11.83 -10.92
C VAL A 811 -21.41 -12.99 -10.51
N LYS A 812 -20.85 -14.14 -10.12
CA LYS A 812 -21.59 -15.28 -9.59
C LYS A 812 -22.42 -14.88 -8.37
N CYS A 813 -21.83 -14.20 -7.39
CA CYS A 813 -22.53 -13.75 -6.19
C CYS A 813 -23.75 -12.88 -6.54
N ILE A 814 -23.54 -11.81 -7.34
CA ILE A 814 -24.61 -10.87 -7.74
C ILE A 814 -25.71 -11.60 -8.53
N ALA A 815 -25.32 -12.41 -9.51
CA ALA A 815 -26.22 -13.17 -10.38
C ALA A 815 -27.08 -14.17 -9.60
N PHE A 816 -26.45 -14.96 -8.71
CA PHE A 816 -27.15 -15.95 -7.89
C PHE A 816 -28.07 -15.28 -6.88
N HIS A 817 -27.60 -14.23 -6.20
CA HIS A 817 -28.41 -13.49 -5.24
C HIS A 817 -29.65 -12.88 -5.93
N TYR A 818 -29.46 -12.19 -7.06
CA TYR A 818 -30.58 -11.65 -7.84
C TYR A 818 -31.58 -12.73 -8.23
N TYR A 819 -31.10 -13.84 -8.80
CA TYR A 819 -31.96 -14.90 -9.31
C TYR A 819 -32.74 -15.59 -8.18
N LYS A 820 -32.08 -15.93 -7.07
CA LYS A 820 -32.75 -16.58 -5.93
C LYS A 820 -33.77 -15.66 -5.28
N ARG A 821 -33.34 -14.45 -4.91
CA ARG A 821 -34.16 -13.54 -4.11
C ARG A 821 -35.27 -12.87 -4.93
N PHE A 822 -34.93 -12.27 -6.06
CA PHE A 822 -35.88 -11.44 -6.80
C PHE A 822 -36.63 -12.20 -7.89
N HIS A 823 -36.02 -13.21 -8.52
CA HIS A 823 -36.70 -14.02 -9.54
C HIS A 823 -37.46 -15.22 -8.96
N LEU A 824 -36.83 -16.04 -8.10
CA LEU A 824 -37.50 -17.19 -7.49
C LEU A 824 -38.28 -16.84 -6.20
N GLY A 825 -38.01 -15.68 -5.60
CA GLY A 825 -38.62 -15.32 -4.32
C GLY A 825 -38.07 -16.11 -3.12
N ILE A 826 -36.92 -16.77 -3.30
CA ILE A 826 -36.25 -17.50 -2.22
C ILE A 826 -35.55 -16.47 -1.33
N ILE A 827 -36.11 -16.29 -0.15
CA ILE A 827 -35.49 -15.54 0.94
C ILE A 827 -34.68 -16.56 1.73
N ASN A 828 -33.37 -16.34 1.87
CA ASN A 828 -32.54 -17.17 2.75
C ASN A 828 -32.84 -16.76 4.20
N ASP A 829 -33.93 -17.30 4.76
CA ASP A 829 -34.30 -17.10 6.18
C ASP A 829 -33.53 -18.05 7.12
N ASP A 830 -32.66 -18.93 6.60
CA ASP A 830 -31.89 -19.93 7.37
C ASP A 830 -30.58 -19.40 7.96
N ILE A 831 -30.34 -18.08 7.89
CA ILE A 831 -29.44 -17.40 8.81
C ILE A 831 -30.35 -16.42 9.53
N GLU A 832 -30.58 -16.66 10.82
CA GLU A 832 -31.24 -15.69 11.68
C GLU A 832 -30.67 -14.31 11.34
N PRO A 833 -31.52 -13.32 11.05
CA PRO A 833 -31.05 -12.01 10.68
C PRO A 833 -30.05 -11.57 11.75
N ILE A 834 -28.88 -11.04 11.35
CA ILE A 834 -28.10 -10.15 12.22
C ILE A 834 -28.93 -8.87 12.34
N SER A 835 -30.08 -9.00 12.99
CA SER A 835 -30.83 -7.90 13.49
C SER A 835 -30.00 -7.45 14.68
N ILE A 836 -29.61 -6.18 14.67
CA ILE A 836 -29.04 -5.52 15.84
C ILE A 836 -29.92 -5.80 17.08
N THR A 837 -31.22 -6.06 16.90
CA THR A 837 -32.16 -6.54 17.91
C THR A 837 -31.96 -7.98 18.42
N ASP A 838 -31.40 -8.92 17.65
CA ASP A 838 -31.16 -10.31 18.08
C ASP A 838 -29.79 -10.45 18.75
N THR A 839 -28.74 -9.78 18.25
CA THR A 839 -27.47 -9.65 18.99
C THR A 839 -27.73 -8.97 20.35
N VAL A 840 -28.50 -7.87 20.37
CA VAL A 840 -28.88 -7.19 21.62
C VAL A 840 -29.65 -8.12 22.56
N LYS A 841 -30.65 -8.87 22.09
CA LYS A 841 -31.41 -9.82 22.94
C LYS A 841 -30.58 -11.00 23.42
N GLN A 842 -29.73 -11.54 22.54
CA GLN A 842 -28.85 -12.68 22.83
C GLN A 842 -27.82 -12.29 23.88
N PHE A 843 -27.12 -11.16 23.68
CA PHE A 843 -26.20 -10.63 24.69
C PHE A 843 -26.91 -10.19 25.95
N GLU A 844 -28.10 -9.59 25.89
CA GLU A 844 -28.88 -9.24 27.08
C GLU A 844 -29.16 -10.47 27.95
N ALA A 845 -29.58 -11.60 27.35
CA ALA A 845 -29.82 -12.84 28.09
C ALA A 845 -28.55 -13.40 28.75
N TYR A 846 -27.42 -13.38 28.05
CA TYR A 846 -26.14 -13.86 28.60
C TYR A 846 -25.59 -12.91 29.67
N LEU A 847 -25.70 -11.60 29.45
CA LEU A 847 -25.15 -10.58 30.33
C LEU A 847 -25.95 -10.39 31.62
N ARG A 848 -27.28 -10.59 31.62
CA ARG A 848 -28.06 -10.58 32.87
C ARG A 848 -27.50 -11.58 33.89
N LYS A 849 -27.14 -12.77 33.41
CA LYS A 849 -26.51 -13.80 34.23
C LYS A 849 -25.07 -13.45 34.59
N TYR A 850 -24.27 -12.98 33.63
CA TYR A 850 -22.86 -12.66 33.82
C TYR A 850 -22.63 -11.47 34.77
N GLU A 851 -23.40 -10.39 34.61
CA GLU A 851 -23.35 -9.18 35.44
C GLU A 851 -24.16 -9.33 36.74
N ASN A 852 -24.89 -10.44 36.90
CA ASN A 852 -25.80 -10.68 38.02
C ASN A 852 -26.83 -9.53 38.20
N ASP A 853 -27.43 -9.10 37.08
CA ASP A 853 -28.42 -8.02 37.01
C ASP A 853 -29.56 -8.42 36.06
N ASP A 854 -30.61 -9.02 36.59
CA ASP A 854 -31.78 -9.48 35.81
C ASP A 854 -32.57 -8.35 35.13
N LYS A 855 -32.30 -7.09 35.50
CA LYS A 855 -32.94 -5.89 34.93
C LYS A 855 -32.04 -5.14 33.96
N LEU A 856 -30.83 -5.65 33.66
CA LEU A 856 -29.95 -5.10 32.63
C LEU A 856 -30.71 -5.08 31.29
N VAL A 857 -30.66 -3.93 30.62
CA VAL A 857 -31.22 -3.73 29.28
C VAL A 857 -30.09 -3.31 28.37
N ILE A 858 -29.88 -4.06 27.28
CA ILE A 858 -28.94 -3.67 26.24
C ILE A 858 -29.72 -2.88 25.19
N LEU A 859 -29.21 -1.70 24.84
CA LEU A 859 -29.86 -0.76 23.91
C LEU A 859 -29.22 -0.84 22.51
N GLU A 860 -27.93 -1.14 22.45
CA GLU A 860 -27.15 -1.12 21.22
C GLU A 860 -26.03 -2.18 21.28
N ALA A 861 -25.76 -2.80 20.13
CA ALA A 861 -24.61 -3.66 19.89
C ALA A 861 -23.91 -3.22 18.59
N VAL A 862 -22.60 -2.98 18.67
CA VAL A 862 -21.75 -2.59 17.54
C VAL A 862 -20.65 -3.64 17.38
N GLU A 863 -20.72 -4.41 16.30
CA GLU A 863 -19.74 -5.45 15.98
C GLU A 863 -18.66 -4.92 15.05
N ARG A 864 -17.40 -5.27 15.31
CA ARG A 864 -16.25 -4.99 14.44
C ARG A 864 -15.34 -6.23 14.39
N PRO A 865 -14.44 -6.37 13.41
CA PRO A 865 -13.45 -7.44 13.42
C PRO A 865 -12.63 -7.46 14.73
N GLY A 866 -12.48 -8.63 15.34
CA GLY A 866 -11.81 -8.78 16.64
C GLY A 866 -10.29 -8.89 16.57
N SER A 867 -9.73 -9.12 15.39
CA SER A 867 -8.28 -9.18 15.14
C SER A 867 -7.96 -8.63 13.75
N ASN A 868 -6.69 -8.33 13.47
CA ASN A 868 -6.28 -7.97 12.11
C ASN A 868 -6.42 -9.18 11.18
N LEU A 869 -6.41 -8.91 9.87
CA LEU A 869 -6.42 -9.96 8.86
C LEU A 869 -5.23 -10.91 9.06
N GLY A 870 -5.56 -12.18 9.35
CA GLY A 870 -4.63 -13.31 9.45
C GLY A 870 -3.92 -13.49 10.79
N ASP A 871 -4.41 -12.84 11.85
CA ASP A 871 -4.02 -13.17 13.24
C ASP A 871 -4.73 -14.41 13.80
N ASN A 872 -5.79 -14.91 13.13
CA ASN A 872 -6.55 -16.09 13.53
C ASN A 872 -6.86 -17.00 12.33
N TYR A 873 -6.25 -18.19 12.30
CA TYR A 873 -6.30 -19.11 11.15
C TYR A 873 -7.44 -20.13 11.20
N THR A 874 -8.00 -20.40 12.39
CA THR A 874 -8.98 -21.48 12.63
C THR A 874 -10.33 -20.98 13.14
N SER A 875 -10.52 -19.66 13.29
CA SER A 875 -11.75 -19.07 13.83
C SER A 875 -12.00 -17.66 13.33
N THR A 876 -13.28 -17.28 13.27
CA THR A 876 -13.71 -15.89 13.06
C THR A 876 -13.80 -15.20 14.42
N LEU A 877 -13.08 -14.08 14.61
CA LEU A 877 -13.20 -13.24 15.81
C LEU A 877 -14.01 -11.97 15.50
N ILE A 878 -15.04 -11.72 16.30
CA ILE A 878 -15.86 -10.51 16.28
C ILE A 878 -15.73 -9.83 17.63
N ARG A 879 -15.48 -8.53 17.62
CA ARG A 879 -15.47 -7.68 18.81
C ARG A 879 -16.77 -6.90 18.85
N THR A 880 -17.56 -7.08 19.91
CA THR A 880 -18.89 -6.48 20.05
C THR A 880 -18.90 -5.50 21.20
N LYS A 881 -19.06 -4.21 20.91
CA LYS A 881 -19.29 -3.16 21.92
C LYS A 881 -20.79 -3.07 22.20
N LEU A 882 -21.16 -3.17 23.48
CA LEU A 882 -22.54 -3.14 23.93
C LEU A 882 -22.78 -1.90 24.77
N VAL A 883 -23.88 -1.21 24.52
CA VAL A 883 -24.33 -0.04 25.29
C VAL A 883 -25.74 -0.33 25.80
N GLY A 884 -26.00 0.00 27.06
CA GLY A 884 -27.22 -0.37 27.76
C GLY A 884 -27.46 0.45 29.03
N THR A 885 -28.41 -0.01 29.85
CA THR A 885 -28.71 0.54 31.17
C THR A 885 -28.85 -0.60 32.18
N ARG A 886 -28.22 -0.46 33.35
CA ARG A 886 -28.36 -1.41 34.46
C ARG A 886 -29.72 -1.29 35.13
N GLY A 887 -30.09 -2.29 35.93
CA GLY A 887 -31.33 -2.34 36.68
C GLY A 887 -31.56 -1.21 37.68
N ASP A 888 -30.48 -0.53 38.10
CA ASP A 888 -30.48 0.64 38.98
C ASP A 888 -30.58 1.98 38.22
N GLY A 889 -30.62 1.94 36.88
CA GLY A 889 -30.68 3.12 36.01
C GLY A 889 -29.33 3.70 35.60
N SER A 890 -28.20 3.13 36.05
CA SER A 890 -26.87 3.56 35.64
C SER A 890 -26.52 3.09 34.22
N PRO A 891 -25.71 3.86 33.45
CA PRO A 891 -25.34 3.48 32.09
C PRO A 891 -24.43 2.23 32.08
N TYR A 892 -24.64 1.36 31.11
CA TYR A 892 -23.84 0.16 30.86
C TYR A 892 -23.10 0.31 29.53
N ALA A 893 -21.78 0.13 29.53
CA ALA A 893 -20.99 0.07 28.30
C ALA A 893 -19.80 -0.89 28.51
N LYS A 894 -19.71 -1.94 27.70
CA LYS A 894 -18.61 -2.92 27.73
C LYS A 894 -18.40 -3.55 26.35
N THR A 895 -17.18 -3.98 26.06
CA THR A 895 -16.85 -4.73 24.84
C THR A 895 -16.52 -6.18 25.15
N PHE A 896 -16.96 -7.07 24.26
CA PHE A 896 -16.76 -8.51 24.35
C PHE A 896 -16.14 -9.06 23.06
N MET A 897 -15.45 -10.18 23.18
CA MET A 897 -14.86 -10.93 22.08
C MET A 897 -15.67 -12.21 21.84
N THR A 898 -16.22 -12.34 20.64
CA THR A 898 -16.96 -13.50 20.16
C THR A 898 -16.09 -14.28 19.17
N LYS A 899 -15.82 -15.55 19.48
CA LYS A 899 -15.12 -16.51 18.61
C LYS A 899 -16.14 -17.48 18.03
N MET A 900 -16.08 -17.71 16.73
CA MET A 900 -16.98 -18.62 16.00
C MET A 900 -16.21 -19.52 15.04
N ILE A 901 -16.79 -20.68 14.74
CA ILE A 901 -16.26 -21.59 13.71
C ILE A 901 -16.34 -20.88 12.34
N PRO A 902 -15.25 -20.82 11.56
CA PRO A 902 -15.23 -20.10 10.29
C PRO A 902 -15.84 -20.97 9.18
N ASP A 903 -16.57 -20.35 8.26
CA ASP A 903 -17.07 -21.03 7.08
C ASP A 903 -15.99 -21.10 6.00
N GLY A 904 -15.34 -22.26 5.87
CA GLY A 904 -14.26 -22.46 4.90
C GLY A 904 -13.79 -23.90 4.72
N LYS A 905 -12.94 -24.11 3.71
CA LYS A 905 -12.37 -25.41 3.31
C LYS A 905 -11.48 -26.06 4.39
N LEU A 906 -10.99 -25.31 5.37
CA LEU A 906 -10.13 -25.80 6.46
C LEU A 906 -10.80 -26.89 7.32
N SER A 907 -12.14 -26.89 7.36
CA SER A 907 -12.98 -27.91 8.02
C SER A 907 -12.80 -29.32 7.47
N THR A 908 -12.12 -29.48 6.33
CA THR A 908 -11.82 -30.78 5.71
C THR A 908 -10.51 -31.43 6.19
N LEU A 909 -9.63 -30.68 6.89
CA LEU A 909 -8.29 -31.13 7.30
C LEU A 909 -8.20 -31.59 8.77
N ILE A 910 -8.88 -30.87 9.66
CA ILE A 910 -8.95 -31.14 11.11
C ILE A 910 -10.40 -30.98 11.55
N ASP A 911 -10.84 -31.78 12.51
CA ASP A 911 -12.16 -31.64 13.14
C ASP A 911 -12.23 -30.36 13.98
N LEU A 912 -12.48 -29.23 13.32
CA LEU A 912 -12.61 -27.91 13.95
C LEU A 912 -13.72 -27.90 15.00
N SER A 913 -14.76 -28.73 14.83
CA SER A 913 -15.82 -28.86 15.81
C SER A 913 -15.31 -29.46 17.13
N ALA A 914 -14.36 -30.40 17.06
CA ALA A 914 -13.74 -30.98 18.25
C ALA A 914 -12.79 -29.99 18.95
N LEU A 915 -11.97 -29.25 18.19
CA LEU A 915 -11.11 -28.20 18.76
C LEU A 915 -11.93 -27.13 19.48
N PHE A 916 -13.00 -26.65 18.84
CA PHE A 916 -13.88 -25.64 19.40
C PHE A 916 -14.61 -26.13 20.66
N ARG A 917 -15.09 -27.39 20.66
CA ARG A 917 -15.69 -28.01 21.85
C ARG A 917 -14.71 -28.07 23.03
N MET A 918 -13.45 -28.42 22.77
CA MET A 918 -12.43 -28.44 23.83
C MET A 918 -12.19 -27.04 24.37
N GLU A 919 -12.04 -26.04 23.50
CA GLU A 919 -11.83 -24.65 23.92
C GLU A 919 -13.01 -24.12 24.75
N ALA A 920 -14.25 -24.34 24.29
CA ALA A 920 -15.46 -23.98 25.03
C ALA A 920 -15.51 -24.64 26.42
N HIS A 921 -15.15 -25.92 26.51
CA HIS A 921 -15.09 -26.67 27.78
C HIS A 921 -14.05 -26.08 28.74
N ILE A 922 -12.89 -25.64 28.22
CA ILE A 922 -11.86 -25.00 29.03
C ILE A 922 -12.32 -23.69 29.64
N TYR A 923 -12.89 -22.81 28.82
CA TYR A 923 -13.37 -21.52 29.27
C TYR A 923 -14.56 -21.63 30.24
N THR A 924 -15.43 -22.63 30.06
CA THR A 924 -16.66 -22.76 30.88
C THR A 924 -16.51 -23.65 32.11
N LYS A 925 -15.59 -24.63 32.11
CA LYS A 925 -15.49 -25.64 33.18
C LYS A 925 -14.11 -25.72 33.83
N VAL A 926 -13.02 -25.57 33.06
CA VAL A 926 -11.67 -25.83 33.58
C VAL A 926 -11.03 -24.59 34.18
N LEU A 927 -10.89 -23.49 33.43
CA LEU A 927 -10.29 -22.25 33.93
C LEU A 927 -10.98 -21.69 35.19
N PRO A 928 -12.32 -21.71 35.32
CA PRO A 928 -12.98 -21.27 36.55
C PRO A 928 -12.54 -22.02 37.82
N ILE A 929 -11.98 -23.24 37.69
CA ILE A 929 -11.46 -24.03 38.80
C ILE A 929 -9.95 -23.83 38.96
N LEU A 930 -9.20 -23.74 37.85
CA LEU A 930 -7.75 -23.64 37.89
C LEU A 930 -7.24 -22.24 38.27
N GLY A 931 -7.93 -21.19 37.85
CA GLY A 931 -7.56 -19.79 38.11
C GLY A 931 -7.76 -18.87 36.89
N SER A 932 -7.47 -17.58 37.08
CA SER A 932 -7.61 -16.55 36.05
C SER A 932 -6.41 -16.53 35.09
N PHE A 933 -6.27 -17.59 34.28
CA PHE A 933 -5.21 -17.71 33.28
C PHE A 933 -5.60 -17.19 31.89
N GLY A 934 -6.89 -17.06 31.61
CA GLY A 934 -7.42 -16.50 30.36
C GLY A 934 -8.58 -15.53 30.62
N PRO A 935 -9.20 -14.99 29.55
CA PRO A 935 -10.37 -14.13 29.69
C PRO A 935 -11.55 -14.86 30.34
N GLN A 936 -12.41 -14.12 31.03
CA GLN A 936 -13.63 -14.71 31.56
C GLN A 936 -14.61 -15.02 30.42
N CYS A 937 -15.16 -16.23 30.48
CA CYS A 937 -16.21 -16.65 29.56
C CYS A 937 -17.56 -16.07 30.01
N VAL A 938 -18.23 -15.38 29.09
CA VAL A 938 -19.61 -14.92 29.25
C VAL A 938 -20.57 -16.03 28.84
N TYR A 939 -20.33 -16.65 27.68
CA TYR A 939 -21.15 -17.70 27.11
C TYR A 939 -20.29 -18.60 26.22
N ALA A 940 -20.59 -19.89 26.15
CA ALA A 940 -20.05 -20.76 25.13
C ALA A 940 -20.99 -21.92 24.84
N ASP A 941 -21.05 -22.34 23.58
CA ASP A 941 -21.76 -23.52 23.11
C ASP A 941 -20.94 -24.31 22.06
N LYS A 942 -21.64 -24.98 21.13
CA LYS A 942 -21.02 -25.85 20.13
C LYS A 942 -20.31 -25.11 19.00
N ASP A 943 -20.63 -23.83 18.77
CA ASP A 943 -20.13 -23.04 17.63
C ASP A 943 -19.78 -21.59 17.97
N THR A 944 -20.12 -21.13 19.19
CA THR A 944 -19.88 -19.76 19.67
C THR A 944 -19.21 -19.74 21.05
N ILE A 945 -18.19 -18.89 21.24
CA ILE A 945 -17.57 -18.58 22.53
C ILE A 945 -17.52 -17.06 22.68
N ILE A 946 -18.13 -16.51 23.73
CA ILE A 946 -18.15 -15.09 24.07
C ILE A 946 -17.34 -14.89 25.36
N MET A 947 -16.39 -13.96 25.32
CA MET A 947 -15.44 -13.68 26.40
C MET A 947 -15.28 -12.16 26.60
N GLU A 948 -14.74 -11.76 27.74
CA GLU A 948 -14.33 -10.38 27.96
C GLU A 948 -13.25 -9.94 26.94
N ASP A 949 -13.35 -8.69 26.47
CA ASP A 949 -12.28 -8.10 25.65
C ASP A 949 -11.12 -7.64 26.52
N LEU A 950 -10.02 -8.40 26.49
CA LEU A 950 -8.81 -8.07 27.25
C LEU A 950 -8.16 -6.75 26.79
N ALA A 951 -8.39 -6.32 25.55
CA ALA A 951 -7.85 -5.04 25.08
C ALA A 951 -8.48 -3.85 25.82
N GLU A 952 -9.76 -3.91 26.22
CA GLU A 952 -10.39 -2.87 27.06
C GLU A 952 -9.77 -2.77 28.45
N LYS A 953 -9.17 -3.87 28.93
CA LYS A 953 -8.47 -3.92 30.21
C LYS A 953 -7.00 -3.52 30.09
N GLY A 954 -6.55 -3.09 28.91
CA GLY A 954 -5.19 -2.64 28.65
C GLY A 954 -4.20 -3.76 28.31
N TYR A 955 -4.67 -5.00 28.11
CA TYR A 955 -3.76 -6.07 27.72
C TYR A 955 -3.41 -5.97 26.23
N VAL A 956 -2.15 -6.21 25.91
CA VAL A 956 -1.59 -6.10 24.56
C VAL A 956 -0.71 -7.31 24.23
N ASN A 957 -0.67 -7.67 22.95
CA ASN A 957 0.31 -8.64 22.45
C ASN A 957 1.67 -7.96 22.23
N CYS A 958 2.75 -8.72 22.40
CA CYS A 958 4.06 -8.30 21.91
C CYS A 958 4.13 -8.42 20.37
N GLU A 959 4.88 -7.56 19.70
CA GLU A 959 5.20 -7.71 18.28
C GLU A 959 5.95 -9.03 18.04
N ARG A 960 5.28 -9.98 17.38
CA ARG A 960 5.77 -11.36 17.20
C ARG A 960 7.16 -11.44 16.55
N ARG A 961 7.49 -10.52 15.64
CA ARG A 961 8.79 -10.47 14.96
C ARG A 961 9.95 -10.08 15.87
N HIS A 962 9.68 -9.47 17.03
CA HIS A 962 10.71 -9.08 17.99
C HIS A 962 11.08 -10.19 18.98
N LEU A 963 10.26 -11.24 19.08
CA LEU A 963 10.35 -12.29 20.09
C LEU A 963 10.31 -11.73 21.53
N LEU A 964 10.05 -12.59 22.51
CA LEU A 964 10.00 -12.22 23.91
C LEU A 964 11.40 -11.88 24.43
N ASP A 965 11.53 -10.72 25.09
CA ASP A 965 12.69 -10.37 25.89
C ASP A 965 12.68 -11.13 27.24
N LEU A 966 13.65 -10.82 28.10
CA LEU A 966 13.84 -11.55 29.35
C LEU A 966 12.63 -11.41 30.29
N ASP A 967 12.15 -10.19 30.50
CA ASP A 967 11.07 -9.91 31.46
C ASP A 967 9.77 -10.59 31.02
N HIS A 968 9.42 -10.47 29.74
CA HIS A 968 8.23 -11.13 29.18
C HIS A 968 8.36 -12.65 29.22
N THR A 969 9.56 -13.18 28.96
CA THR A 969 9.83 -14.64 29.03
C THR A 969 9.67 -15.16 30.45
N VAL A 970 10.26 -14.48 31.44
CA VAL A 970 10.18 -14.87 32.85
C VAL A 970 8.73 -14.83 33.34
N PHE A 971 7.99 -13.77 33.00
CA PHE A 971 6.59 -13.65 33.40
C PHE A 971 5.71 -14.74 32.76
N ALA A 972 5.91 -15.03 31.47
CA ALA A 972 5.22 -16.10 30.76
C ALA A 972 5.50 -17.49 31.36
N LEU A 973 6.77 -17.79 31.66
CA LEU A 973 7.16 -19.05 32.32
C LEU A 973 6.56 -19.20 33.72
N LYS A 974 6.60 -18.14 34.55
CA LYS A 974 5.95 -18.18 35.87
C LYS A 974 4.44 -18.40 35.75
N THR A 975 3.80 -17.83 34.74
CA THR A 975 2.35 -17.99 34.50
C THR A 975 2.00 -19.40 34.05
N LEU A 976 2.78 -19.99 33.13
CA LEU A 976 2.64 -21.40 32.76
C LEU A 976 2.87 -22.34 33.95
N ALA A 977 3.89 -22.05 34.78
CA ALA A 977 4.16 -22.83 35.98
C ALA A 977 2.96 -22.85 36.94
N ARG A 978 2.30 -21.69 37.14
CA ARG A 978 1.07 -21.60 37.93
C ARG A 978 -0.07 -22.40 37.32
N LEU A 979 -0.30 -22.30 36.00
CA LEU A 979 -1.35 -23.08 35.32
C LEU A 979 -1.14 -24.59 35.51
N HIS A 980 0.07 -25.07 35.22
CA HIS A 980 0.42 -26.47 35.35
C HIS A 980 0.33 -26.98 36.79
N ALA A 981 0.80 -26.18 37.76
CA ALA A 981 0.73 -26.51 39.18
C ALA A 981 -0.72 -26.54 39.70
N SER A 982 -1.56 -25.60 39.28
CA SER A 982 -3.00 -25.61 39.59
C SER A 982 -3.67 -26.88 39.08
N ALA A 983 -3.43 -27.26 37.83
CA ALA A 983 -4.01 -28.48 37.25
C ALA A 983 -3.48 -29.75 37.92
N LEU A 984 -2.17 -29.82 38.21
CA LEU A 984 -1.56 -31.02 38.79
C LEU A 984 -1.94 -31.18 40.27
N SER A 985 -2.00 -30.09 41.03
CA SER A 985 -2.49 -30.13 42.41
C SER A 985 -3.94 -30.56 42.49
N LEU A 986 -4.79 -30.15 41.53
CA LEU A 986 -6.16 -30.66 41.43
C LEU A 986 -6.19 -32.18 41.17
N LYS A 987 -5.35 -32.68 40.26
CA LYS A 987 -5.20 -34.13 39.99
C LYS A 987 -4.81 -34.91 41.23
N ILE A 988 -3.87 -34.37 42.03
CA ILE A 988 -3.35 -35.03 43.24
C ILE A 988 -4.37 -34.98 44.38
N ASN A 989 -4.92 -33.80 44.65
CA ASN A 989 -5.75 -33.55 45.83
C ASN A 989 -7.21 -33.94 45.62
N ASN A 990 -7.71 -33.87 44.37
CA ASN A 990 -9.08 -34.23 44.02
C ASN A 990 -9.15 -34.92 42.63
N PRO A 991 -8.65 -36.16 42.53
CA PRO A 991 -8.55 -36.87 41.26
C PRO A 991 -9.90 -37.05 40.57
N ARG A 992 -10.99 -37.26 41.33
CA ARG A 992 -12.35 -37.38 40.75
C ARG A 992 -12.79 -36.11 40.02
N GLN A 993 -12.48 -34.94 40.57
CA GLN A 993 -12.81 -33.67 39.93
C GLN A 993 -11.92 -33.42 38.72
N PHE A 994 -10.64 -33.77 38.81
CA PHE A 994 -9.73 -33.71 37.66
C PHE A 994 -10.19 -34.60 36.51
N ASP A 995 -10.53 -35.86 36.80
CA ASP A 995 -11.01 -36.82 35.79
C ASP A 995 -12.30 -36.32 35.11
N ALA A 996 -13.21 -35.70 35.86
CA ALA A 996 -14.43 -35.12 35.32
C ALA A 996 -14.15 -33.93 34.37
N LEU A 997 -13.15 -33.10 34.68
CA LEU A 997 -12.74 -32.01 33.80
C LEU A 997 -11.98 -32.50 32.56
N ASN A 998 -11.25 -33.60 32.70
CA ASN A 998 -10.42 -34.16 31.63
C ASN A 998 -11.20 -35.00 30.61
N LEU A 999 -12.43 -35.43 30.94
CA LEU A 999 -13.24 -36.35 30.11
C LEU A 999 -13.47 -35.88 28.67
N HIS A 1000 -13.43 -34.57 28.43
CA HIS A 1000 -13.67 -33.95 27.12
C HIS A 1000 -12.39 -33.46 26.42
N LEU A 1001 -11.21 -33.74 26.98
CA LEU A 1001 -9.92 -33.36 26.41
C LEU A 1001 -9.34 -34.54 25.62
N GLU A 1002 -9.59 -34.55 24.31
CA GLU A 1002 -9.19 -35.63 23.40
C GLU A 1002 -8.04 -35.21 22.48
N GLU A 1003 -7.22 -36.18 22.03
CA GLU A 1003 -6.24 -35.90 20.98
C GLU A 1003 -6.93 -35.79 19.62
N VAL A 1004 -6.95 -34.60 19.03
CA VAL A 1004 -7.64 -34.33 17.76
C VAL A 1004 -6.67 -34.22 16.57
N ILE A 1005 -5.41 -33.83 16.80
CA ILE A 1005 -4.44 -33.49 15.73
C ILE A 1005 -3.70 -34.75 15.28
N TYR A 1006 -3.12 -35.48 16.22
CA TYR A 1006 -2.32 -36.68 15.96
C TYR A 1006 -3.12 -37.95 16.33
N LYS A 1007 -4.26 -38.17 15.68
CA LYS A 1007 -5.09 -39.38 15.90
C LYS A 1007 -5.20 -40.32 14.69
N ASP A 1008 -5.07 -39.80 13.48
CA ASP A 1008 -5.21 -40.60 12.25
C ASP A 1008 -3.91 -41.35 11.93
N ASN A 1009 -3.97 -42.68 11.81
CA ASN A 1009 -2.81 -43.49 11.44
C ASN A 1009 -2.76 -43.82 9.93
N SER A 1010 -3.66 -43.25 9.12
CA SER A 1010 -3.69 -43.48 7.68
C SER A 1010 -2.49 -42.84 6.97
N GLU A 1011 -1.96 -43.52 5.95
CA GLU A 1011 -0.94 -42.96 5.03
C GLU A 1011 -1.52 -41.80 4.19
N THR A 1012 -2.84 -41.73 4.08
CA THR A 1012 -3.58 -40.65 3.40
C THR A 1012 -3.85 -39.44 4.30
N SER A 1013 -3.36 -39.45 5.55
CA SER A 1013 -3.58 -38.35 6.49
C SER A 1013 -2.91 -37.07 6.00
N LEU A 1014 -3.69 -36.00 5.81
CA LEU A 1014 -3.15 -34.71 5.39
C LEU A 1014 -2.25 -34.09 6.47
N ILE A 1015 -2.50 -34.35 7.76
CA ILE A 1015 -1.64 -33.91 8.88
C ILE A 1015 -0.30 -34.66 8.89
N ARG A 1016 -0.28 -35.93 8.49
CA ARG A 1016 0.97 -36.68 8.26
C ARG A 1016 1.79 -36.01 7.17
N SER A 1017 1.18 -35.82 5.99
CA SER A 1017 1.82 -35.15 4.85
C SER A 1017 2.36 -33.75 5.23
N CYS A 1018 1.57 -32.94 5.94
CA CYS A 1018 1.99 -31.63 6.42
C CYS A 1018 3.18 -31.71 7.39
N THR A 1019 3.13 -32.61 8.37
CA THR A 1019 4.18 -32.75 9.40
C THR A 1019 5.50 -33.20 8.76
N GLU A 1020 5.47 -34.18 7.88
CA GLU A 1020 6.66 -34.72 7.21
C GLU A 1020 7.25 -33.71 6.22
N THR A 1021 6.41 -33.00 5.47
CA THR A 1021 6.86 -31.93 4.56
C THR A 1021 7.53 -30.79 5.32
N ARG A 1022 6.93 -30.33 6.42
CA ARG A 1022 7.55 -29.29 7.26
C ARG A 1022 8.85 -29.76 7.93
N SER A 1023 8.98 -31.05 8.18
CA SER A 1023 10.23 -31.60 8.72
C SER A 1023 11.34 -31.59 7.68
N LYS A 1024 11.02 -31.83 6.40
CA LYS A 1024 11.97 -31.73 5.27
C LYS A 1024 12.49 -30.31 5.09
N SER A 1025 11.63 -29.30 5.23
CA SER A 1025 12.06 -27.90 5.08
C SER A 1025 13.06 -27.44 6.16
N ILE A 1026 13.09 -28.08 7.33
CA ILE A 1026 14.13 -27.85 8.34
C ILE A 1026 15.51 -28.27 7.78
N ILE A 1027 15.59 -29.42 7.12
CA ILE A 1027 16.84 -29.91 6.52
C ILE A 1027 17.27 -29.01 5.36
N GLU A 1028 16.34 -28.58 4.51
CA GLU A 1028 16.62 -27.63 3.44
C GLU A 1028 17.20 -26.32 3.99
N CYS A 1029 16.64 -25.79 5.09
CA CYS A 1029 17.19 -24.62 5.77
C CYS A 1029 18.61 -24.90 6.30
N LEU A 1030 18.85 -26.05 6.94
CA LEU A 1030 20.18 -26.39 7.44
C LEU A 1030 21.22 -26.53 6.32
N ASP A 1031 20.81 -27.07 5.16
CA ASP A 1031 21.66 -27.23 3.98
C ASP A 1031 22.07 -25.89 3.33
N MET A 1032 21.32 -24.82 3.61
CA MET A 1032 21.57 -23.45 3.14
C MET A 1032 22.46 -22.61 4.06
N ILE A 1033 22.77 -23.06 5.27
CA ILE A 1033 23.58 -22.28 6.23
C ILE A 1033 25.07 -22.35 5.87
N GLU A 1034 25.70 -21.19 5.70
CA GLU A 1034 27.15 -21.05 5.54
C GLU A 1034 27.80 -20.33 6.75
N PRO A 1035 29.05 -20.67 7.13
CA PRO A 1035 29.86 -21.75 6.58
C PRO A 1035 29.40 -23.15 7.03
N ARG A 1036 29.50 -24.14 6.14
CA ARG A 1036 29.26 -25.57 6.44
C ARG A 1036 30.30 -26.15 7.40
N THR A 1037 30.04 -26.02 8.70
CA THR A 1037 30.89 -26.62 9.76
C THR A 1037 30.60 -28.12 9.94
N GLN A 1038 31.59 -28.87 10.44
CA GLN A 1038 31.42 -30.30 10.75
C GLN A 1038 30.29 -30.54 11.78
N GLU A 1039 30.12 -29.62 12.72
CA GLU A 1039 29.04 -29.66 13.71
C GLU A 1039 27.67 -29.49 13.06
N LEU A 1040 27.50 -28.49 12.18
CA LEU A 1040 26.27 -28.28 11.41
C LEU A 1040 25.91 -29.52 10.59
N GLN A 1041 26.88 -30.13 9.90
CA GLN A 1041 26.65 -31.36 9.14
C GLN A 1041 26.16 -32.51 10.02
N THR A 1042 26.75 -32.66 11.22
CA THR A 1042 26.37 -33.71 12.18
C THR A 1042 24.94 -33.49 12.71
N ILE A 1043 24.57 -32.24 13.03
CA ILE A 1043 23.22 -31.86 13.45
C ILE A 1043 22.21 -32.18 12.35
N ARG A 1044 22.52 -31.75 11.12
CA ARG A 1044 21.68 -31.97 9.94
C ARG A 1044 21.45 -33.46 9.70
N ASP A 1045 22.49 -34.28 9.74
CA ASP A 1045 22.38 -35.73 9.53
C ASP A 1045 21.61 -36.41 10.66
N HIS A 1046 21.78 -35.95 11.91
CA HIS A 1046 20.98 -36.43 13.05
C HIS A 1046 19.49 -36.17 12.84
N ILE A 1047 19.09 -34.94 12.51
CA ILE A 1047 17.68 -34.57 12.28
C ILE A 1047 17.12 -35.35 11.08
N ALA A 1048 17.92 -35.55 10.03
CA ALA A 1048 17.53 -36.30 8.84
C ALA A 1048 17.10 -37.75 9.15
N THR A 1049 17.65 -38.38 10.19
CA THR A 1049 17.27 -39.76 10.58
C THR A 1049 15.82 -39.91 11.06
N TYR A 1050 15.15 -38.79 11.37
CA TYR A 1050 13.78 -38.77 11.89
C TYR A 1050 12.73 -38.39 10.85
N LEU A 1051 13.11 -37.86 9.68
CA LEU A 1051 12.19 -37.26 8.69
C LEU A 1051 10.93 -38.11 8.42
N ASP A 1052 11.11 -39.35 7.98
CA ASP A 1052 10.03 -40.27 7.60
C ASP A 1052 9.34 -40.94 8.80
N LYS A 1053 9.74 -40.59 10.03
CA LYS A 1053 9.16 -41.13 11.28
C LYS A 1053 8.56 -40.03 12.15
N THR A 1054 8.58 -38.79 11.66
CA THR A 1054 8.27 -37.62 12.47
C THR A 1054 6.82 -37.62 12.93
N TYR A 1055 5.88 -37.89 12.02
CA TYR A 1055 4.47 -37.99 12.37
C TYR A 1055 4.20 -39.15 13.34
N ASP A 1056 4.79 -40.33 13.10
CA ASP A 1056 4.62 -41.49 13.99
C ASP A 1056 5.23 -41.27 15.38
N ALA A 1057 6.30 -40.47 15.48
CA ALA A 1057 6.86 -40.05 16.76
C ALA A 1057 5.90 -39.12 17.51
N MET A 1058 5.36 -38.10 16.85
CA MET A 1058 4.39 -37.17 17.46
C MET A 1058 3.09 -37.87 17.84
N ARG A 1059 2.56 -38.74 16.96
CA ARG A 1059 1.39 -39.55 17.27
C ARG A 1059 1.61 -40.39 18.51
N ARG A 1060 2.68 -41.19 18.55
CA ARG A 1060 2.99 -42.03 19.71
C ARG A 1060 3.12 -41.20 20.99
N MET A 1061 3.77 -40.04 20.91
CA MET A 1061 3.95 -39.14 22.07
C MET A 1061 2.60 -38.73 22.68
N PHE A 1062 1.61 -38.40 21.86
CA PHE A 1062 0.32 -37.91 22.36
C PHE A 1062 -0.76 -38.98 22.58
N THR A 1063 -0.59 -40.17 21.99
CA THR A 1063 -1.52 -41.30 22.14
C THR A 1063 -1.07 -42.35 23.17
N THR A 1064 0.14 -42.27 23.70
CA THR A 1064 0.63 -43.19 24.76
C THR A 1064 -0.12 -42.96 26.07
N PRO A 1065 -0.33 -43.99 26.92
CA PRO A 1065 -0.96 -43.82 28.22
C PRO A 1065 -0.31 -42.71 29.05
N ARG A 1066 -1.16 -41.91 29.70
CA ARG A 1066 -0.73 -40.74 30.48
C ARG A 1066 0.19 -41.15 31.62
N GLN A 1067 1.27 -40.39 31.81
CA GLN A 1067 2.20 -40.60 32.90
C GLN A 1067 1.64 -40.08 34.24
N LYS A 1068 2.28 -40.49 35.33
CA LYS A 1068 1.88 -40.16 36.71
C LYS A 1068 1.67 -38.65 36.90
N TYR A 1069 2.57 -37.82 36.35
CA TYR A 1069 2.58 -36.37 36.56
C TYR A 1069 2.12 -35.54 35.36
N ASP A 1070 1.58 -36.18 34.30
CA ASP A 1070 0.92 -35.44 33.22
C ASP A 1070 -0.23 -34.60 33.78
N THR A 1071 -0.33 -33.37 33.28
CA THR A 1071 -1.29 -32.36 33.73
C THR A 1071 -1.93 -31.64 32.54
N ILE A 1072 -2.88 -30.75 32.80
CA ILE A 1072 -3.49 -29.94 31.75
C ILE A 1072 -2.50 -28.85 31.36
N CYS A 1073 -2.07 -28.87 30.10
CA CYS A 1073 -1.15 -27.93 29.46
C CYS A 1073 -1.91 -27.15 28.38
N HIS A 1074 -1.58 -25.87 28.19
CA HIS A 1074 -2.18 -24.97 27.20
C HIS A 1074 -2.13 -25.54 25.78
N GLY A 1075 -1.00 -26.13 25.38
CA GLY A 1075 -0.81 -26.78 24.08
C GLY A 1075 -0.17 -25.89 22.99
N ASP A 1076 -0.42 -24.59 23.00
CA ASP A 1076 0.10 -23.57 22.07
C ASP A 1076 0.45 -22.21 22.74
N PRO A 1077 1.32 -22.18 23.77
CA PRO A 1077 1.72 -20.92 24.41
C PRO A 1077 2.79 -20.18 23.60
N TRP A 1078 2.42 -19.62 22.44
CA TRP A 1078 3.29 -18.74 21.65
C TRP A 1078 2.92 -17.27 21.77
N VAL A 1079 3.83 -16.37 21.38
CA VAL A 1079 3.73 -14.90 21.59
C VAL A 1079 2.39 -14.27 21.20
N ASN A 1080 1.72 -14.78 20.15
CA ASN A 1080 0.43 -14.25 19.70
C ASN A 1080 -0.75 -14.63 20.62
N ASN A 1081 -0.59 -15.69 21.40
CA ASN A 1081 -1.57 -16.17 22.38
C ASN A 1081 -1.30 -15.62 23.80
N LEU A 1082 -0.29 -14.75 23.95
CA LEU A 1082 0.09 -14.13 25.22
C LEU A 1082 -0.24 -12.63 25.20
N LEU A 1083 -1.17 -12.22 26.06
CA LEU A 1083 -1.56 -10.83 26.23
C LEU A 1083 -1.04 -10.32 27.58
N PHE A 1084 -0.17 -9.32 27.54
CA PHE A 1084 0.49 -8.73 28.70
C PHE A 1084 -0.19 -7.42 29.09
N LEU A 1085 -0.32 -7.18 30.39
CA LEU A 1085 -0.74 -5.90 30.94
C LEU A 1085 0.47 -5.22 31.57
N HIS A 1086 0.68 -3.95 31.21
CA HIS A 1086 1.77 -3.13 31.74
C HIS A 1086 1.25 -1.99 32.59
N ASP A 1087 2.01 -1.58 33.60
CA ASP A 1087 1.78 -0.33 34.31
C ASP A 1087 2.30 0.88 33.52
N ASN A 1088 2.12 2.08 34.08
CA ASN A 1088 2.53 3.34 33.44
C ASN A 1088 4.05 3.45 33.23
N ASP A 1089 4.86 2.65 33.92
CA ASP A 1089 6.32 2.62 33.80
C ASP A 1089 6.79 1.52 32.83
N GLY A 1090 5.85 0.81 32.18
CA GLY A 1090 6.13 -0.27 31.24
C GLY A 1090 6.46 -1.61 31.90
N ARG A 1091 6.20 -1.79 33.20
CA ARG A 1091 6.45 -3.06 33.91
C ARG A 1091 5.27 -4.00 33.76
N ILE A 1092 5.55 -5.29 33.59
CA ILE A 1092 4.52 -6.32 33.43
C ILE A 1092 3.83 -6.58 34.78
N ILE A 1093 2.53 -6.38 34.84
CA ILE A 1093 1.73 -6.57 36.05
C ILE A 1093 0.76 -7.76 35.97
N ASP A 1094 0.35 -8.16 34.77
CA ASP A 1094 -0.44 -9.38 34.57
C ASP A 1094 -0.23 -9.97 33.16
N LEU A 1095 -0.59 -11.24 33.00
CA LEU A 1095 -0.58 -11.96 31.73
C LEU A 1095 -1.82 -12.83 31.63
N LYS A 1096 -2.48 -12.77 30.47
CA LYS A 1096 -3.57 -13.69 30.10
C LYS A 1096 -3.19 -14.44 28.84
N MET A 1097 -3.49 -15.73 28.85
CA MET A 1097 -3.32 -16.62 27.72
C MET A 1097 -4.68 -16.83 27.05
N VAL A 1098 -4.67 -16.92 25.73
CA VAL A 1098 -5.87 -17.11 24.90
C VAL A 1098 -5.66 -18.27 23.92
N ASP A 1099 -6.73 -18.67 23.23
CA ASP A 1099 -6.70 -19.71 22.19
C ASP A 1099 -6.31 -21.11 22.71
N TYR A 1100 -7.09 -21.66 23.64
CA TYR A 1100 -6.87 -23.00 24.21
C TYR A 1100 -7.34 -24.15 23.27
N GLN A 1101 -7.32 -23.94 21.96
CA GLN A 1101 -7.92 -24.85 20.97
C GLN A 1101 -7.22 -26.21 20.87
N ILE A 1102 -5.93 -26.28 21.21
CA ILE A 1102 -5.14 -27.52 21.18
C ILE A 1102 -4.69 -27.98 22.57
N ILE A 1103 -5.49 -27.67 23.59
CA ILE A 1103 -5.22 -28.04 24.98
C ILE A 1103 -5.04 -29.56 25.15
N ARG A 1104 -4.10 -29.97 26.01
CA ARG A 1104 -3.70 -31.37 26.17
C ARG A 1104 -3.50 -31.75 27.63
N HIS A 1105 -3.87 -32.99 27.97
CA HIS A 1105 -3.40 -33.66 29.18
C HIS A 1105 -2.06 -34.35 28.88
N THR A 1106 -0.94 -33.72 29.22
CA THR A 1106 0.40 -34.16 28.79
C THR A 1106 1.47 -33.67 29.77
N SER A 1107 2.74 -33.97 29.46
CA SER A 1107 3.90 -33.40 30.16
C SER A 1107 3.92 -31.87 30.06
N ILE A 1108 4.28 -31.21 31.16
CA ILE A 1108 4.52 -29.75 31.19
C ILE A 1108 5.61 -29.29 30.22
N SER A 1109 6.48 -30.21 29.78
CA SER A 1109 7.59 -29.90 28.87
C SER A 1109 7.12 -29.52 27.48
N THR A 1110 5.91 -29.92 27.06
CA THR A 1110 5.36 -29.53 25.77
C THR A 1110 5.22 -28.02 25.69
N ASP A 1111 4.60 -27.41 26.69
CA ASP A 1111 4.35 -25.96 26.74
C ASP A 1111 5.63 -25.15 26.96
N ILE A 1112 6.52 -25.64 27.84
CA ILE A 1112 7.81 -24.98 28.10
C ILE A 1112 8.63 -24.89 26.80
N LEU A 1113 8.76 -26.00 26.07
CA LEU A 1113 9.54 -26.03 24.84
C LEU A 1113 8.84 -25.32 23.69
N TYR A 1114 7.50 -25.36 23.63
CA TYR A 1114 6.70 -24.58 22.67
C TYR A 1114 6.96 -23.08 22.83
N LEU A 1115 6.88 -22.58 24.06
CA LEU A 1115 7.13 -21.18 24.38
C LEU A 1115 8.58 -20.79 24.08
N ILE A 1116 9.56 -21.55 24.60
CA ILE A 1116 10.98 -21.19 24.49
C ILE A 1116 11.43 -21.19 23.02
N TYR A 1117 11.22 -22.27 22.29
CA TYR A 1117 11.68 -22.33 20.89
C TYR A 1117 10.78 -21.56 19.93
N GLY A 1118 9.50 -21.43 20.22
CA GLY A 1118 8.58 -20.62 19.42
C GLY A 1118 8.83 -19.13 19.59
N SER A 1119 8.95 -18.64 20.82
CA SER A 1119 8.70 -17.20 21.11
C SER A 1119 9.84 -16.46 21.78
N VAL A 1120 10.84 -17.13 22.37
CA VAL A 1120 11.90 -16.46 23.14
C VAL A 1120 13.08 -16.06 22.24
N ARG A 1121 13.69 -14.89 22.47
CA ARG A 1121 14.87 -14.44 21.69
C ARG A 1121 16.00 -15.47 21.69
N SER A 1122 16.64 -15.66 20.53
CA SER A 1122 17.73 -16.65 20.34
C SER A 1122 18.87 -16.48 21.34
N SER A 1123 19.23 -15.24 21.68
CA SER A 1123 20.28 -14.95 22.66
C SER A 1123 19.96 -15.47 24.07
N LEU A 1124 18.70 -15.46 24.48
CA LEU A 1124 18.26 -15.98 25.78
C LEU A 1124 18.24 -17.51 25.81
N ILE A 1125 17.89 -18.15 24.69
CA ILE A 1125 17.99 -19.60 24.53
C ILE A 1125 19.45 -20.04 24.65
N GLU A 1126 20.36 -19.35 23.96
CA GLU A 1126 21.78 -19.72 23.95
C GLU A 1126 22.51 -19.48 25.28
N ARG A 1127 22.12 -18.45 26.03
CA ARG A 1127 22.85 -17.99 27.22
C ARG A 1127 22.15 -18.23 28.55
N SER A 1128 20.84 -18.46 28.56
CA SER A 1128 20.04 -18.40 29.78
C SER A 1128 19.02 -19.53 29.93
N PHE A 1129 19.06 -20.55 29.06
CA PHE A 1129 18.10 -21.66 29.07
C PHE A 1129 17.98 -22.31 30.46
N GLU A 1130 19.09 -22.72 31.09
CA GLU A 1130 19.05 -23.36 32.41
C GLU A 1130 18.46 -22.45 33.49
N SER A 1131 18.80 -21.16 33.46
CA SER A 1131 18.25 -20.18 34.40
C SER A 1131 16.74 -20.01 34.21
N LEU A 1132 16.26 -19.97 32.96
CA LEU A 1132 14.83 -19.89 32.65
C LEU A 1132 14.07 -21.15 33.09
N ILE A 1133 14.62 -22.34 32.85
CA ILE A 1133 14.04 -23.61 33.33
C ILE A 1133 13.99 -23.64 34.86
N LYS A 1134 15.05 -23.17 35.54
CA LYS A 1134 15.10 -23.09 37.00
C LYS A 1134 14.06 -22.12 37.57
N ILE A 1135 13.87 -20.97 36.92
CA ILE A 1135 12.82 -20.00 37.29
C ILE A 1135 11.44 -20.64 37.19
N TYR A 1136 11.14 -21.29 36.05
CA TYR A 1136 9.89 -22.02 35.87
C TYR A 1136 9.69 -23.09 36.96
N HIS A 1137 10.72 -23.92 37.21
CA HIS A 1137 10.63 -25.05 38.13
C HIS A 1137 10.43 -24.61 39.58
N ASN A 1138 11.13 -23.55 40.00
CA ASN A 1138 10.98 -22.97 41.32
C ASN A 1138 9.56 -22.44 41.54
N GLU A 1139 9.00 -21.70 40.57
CA GLU A 1139 7.63 -21.20 40.64
C GLU A 1139 6.63 -22.38 40.68
N PHE A 1140 6.82 -23.40 39.85
CA PHE A 1140 5.98 -24.59 39.78
C PHE A 1140 5.93 -25.33 41.12
N LEU A 1141 7.08 -25.59 41.73
CA LEU A 1141 7.16 -26.23 43.05
C LEU A 1141 6.58 -25.34 44.17
N SER A 1142 6.79 -24.02 44.08
CA SER A 1142 6.23 -23.06 45.02
C SER A 1142 4.70 -23.11 45.03
N GLU A 1143 4.08 -23.12 43.86
CA GLU A 1143 2.61 -23.19 43.75
C GLU A 1143 2.05 -24.55 44.17
N LEU A 1144 2.72 -25.66 43.86
CA LEU A 1144 2.30 -26.98 44.37
C LEU A 1144 2.33 -27.04 45.90
N ARG A 1145 3.37 -26.46 46.54
CA ARG A 1145 3.43 -26.29 48.01
C ARG A 1145 2.28 -25.44 48.52
N ARG A 1146 2.00 -24.31 47.86
CA ARG A 1146 0.88 -23.41 48.21
C ARG A 1146 -0.47 -24.12 48.16
N SER A 1147 -0.62 -25.04 47.21
CA SER A 1147 -1.78 -25.91 47.04
C SER A 1147 -1.76 -27.18 47.90
N ARG A 1148 -0.87 -27.26 48.90
CA ARG A 1148 -0.78 -28.32 49.91
C ARG A 1148 -0.51 -29.73 49.35
N VAL A 1149 0.27 -29.83 48.28
CA VAL A 1149 0.77 -31.12 47.78
C VAL A 1149 1.84 -31.68 48.74
N ASP A 1150 1.83 -32.99 48.98
CA ASP A 1150 2.75 -33.67 49.92
C ASP A 1150 4.22 -33.53 49.50
N GLU A 1151 5.11 -33.22 50.45
CA GLU A 1151 6.56 -33.03 50.20
C GLU A 1151 7.25 -34.27 49.61
N LYS A 1152 6.72 -35.50 49.82
CA LYS A 1152 7.23 -36.70 49.14
C LYS A 1152 7.00 -36.64 47.65
N ILE A 1153 5.84 -36.12 47.21
CA ILE A 1153 5.53 -35.95 45.79
C ILE A 1153 6.39 -34.82 45.20
N LEU A 1154 6.61 -33.74 45.95
CA LEU A 1154 7.48 -32.64 45.52
C LEU A 1154 8.94 -33.09 45.34
N ALA A 1155 9.42 -34.00 46.18
CA ALA A 1155 10.73 -34.62 46.03
C ALA A 1155 10.85 -35.46 44.73
N GLU A 1156 9.78 -36.14 44.32
CA GLU A 1156 9.72 -36.85 43.03
C GLU A 1156 9.72 -35.89 41.83
N LEU A 1157 9.18 -34.67 41.99
CA LEU A 1157 9.13 -33.62 40.97
C LEU A 1157 10.39 -32.72 40.97
N GLY A 1158 11.53 -33.25 41.41
CA GLY A 1158 12.82 -32.54 41.45
C GLY A 1158 13.40 -32.19 40.07
N THR A 1159 14.57 -31.56 40.05
CA THR A 1159 15.20 -31.08 38.81
C THR A 1159 15.49 -32.21 37.82
N GLU A 1160 15.92 -33.38 38.31
CA GLU A 1160 16.17 -34.57 37.50
C GLU A 1160 14.91 -35.06 36.76
N TRP A 1161 13.74 -34.97 37.40
CA TRP A 1161 12.47 -35.30 36.76
C TRP A 1161 12.18 -34.33 35.61
N LEU A 1162 12.27 -33.02 35.87
CA LEU A 1162 12.01 -32.01 34.83
C LEU A 1162 12.99 -32.13 33.66
N GLU A 1163 14.27 -32.39 33.93
CA GLU A 1163 15.27 -32.62 32.88
C GLU A 1163 14.97 -33.85 32.02
N THR A 1164 14.48 -34.92 32.65
CA THR A 1164 14.06 -36.15 31.96
C THR A 1164 12.85 -35.87 31.06
N GLU A 1165 11.88 -35.12 31.56
CA GLU A 1165 10.72 -34.70 30.79
C GLU A 1165 11.12 -33.79 29.61
N LEU A 1166 11.93 -32.75 29.85
CA LEU A 1166 12.41 -31.84 28.80
C LEU A 1166 13.17 -32.62 27.72
N ARG A 1167 14.01 -33.59 28.10
CA ARG A 1167 14.72 -34.44 27.13
C ARG A 1167 13.76 -35.30 26.31
N THR A 1168 12.75 -35.87 26.93
CA THR A 1168 11.75 -36.72 26.27
C THR A 1168 10.95 -35.94 25.21
N TYR A 1169 10.61 -34.68 25.49
CA TYR A 1169 9.80 -33.84 24.60
C TYR A 1169 10.64 -32.87 23.74
N SER A 1170 11.97 -32.89 23.87
CA SER A 1170 12.89 -31.96 23.19
C SER A 1170 12.73 -31.93 21.66
N PHE A 1171 12.50 -33.09 21.04
CA PHE A 1171 12.29 -33.20 19.60
C PHE A 1171 10.97 -32.56 19.15
N TYR A 1172 9.91 -32.66 19.96
CA TYR A 1172 8.66 -31.93 19.72
C TYR A 1172 8.89 -30.41 19.76
N GLY A 1173 9.64 -29.94 20.75
CA GLY A 1173 10.05 -28.54 20.84
C GLY A 1173 10.78 -28.05 19.59
N LEU A 1174 11.78 -28.81 19.11
CA LEU A 1174 12.54 -28.49 17.89
C LEU A 1174 11.60 -28.27 16.69
N LEU A 1175 10.68 -29.22 16.45
CA LEU A 1175 9.79 -29.14 15.30
C LEU A 1175 8.85 -27.95 15.39
N VAL A 1176 8.16 -27.78 16.51
CA VAL A 1176 7.22 -26.68 16.69
C VAL A 1176 7.92 -25.33 16.58
N GLY A 1177 9.09 -25.18 17.22
CA GLY A 1177 9.89 -23.98 17.15
C GLY A 1177 10.24 -23.61 15.71
N CYS A 1178 10.64 -24.59 14.90
CA CYS A 1178 10.90 -24.38 13.47
C CYS A 1178 9.62 -24.11 12.65
N PHE A 1179 8.50 -24.78 12.96
CA PHE A 1179 7.24 -24.60 12.24
C PHE A 1179 6.63 -23.21 12.45
N LEU A 1180 6.86 -22.59 13.61
CA LEU A 1180 6.37 -21.25 13.94
C LEU A 1180 7.21 -20.12 13.34
N ILE A 1181 8.40 -20.37 12.78
CA ILE A 1181 9.25 -19.31 12.22
C ILE A 1181 8.54 -18.56 11.10
N ASN A 1182 7.86 -19.27 10.21
CA ASN A 1182 7.14 -18.69 9.09
C ASN A 1182 6.03 -17.72 9.54
N PRO A 1183 5.06 -18.12 10.41
CA PRO A 1183 4.04 -17.19 10.90
C PRO A 1183 4.62 -16.07 11.78
N ILE A 1184 5.71 -16.31 12.51
CA ILE A 1184 6.38 -15.27 13.32
C ILE A 1184 7.03 -14.21 12.44
N LEU A 1185 7.65 -14.59 11.32
CA LEU A 1185 8.34 -13.70 10.39
C LEU A 1185 7.47 -13.25 9.20
N ALA A 1186 6.17 -13.52 9.22
CA ALA A 1186 5.24 -13.12 8.16
C ALA A 1186 4.95 -11.61 8.20
N GLU A 1187 5.09 -10.95 7.05
CA GLU A 1187 4.63 -9.57 6.83
C GLU A 1187 3.17 -9.55 6.36
N GLU A 1188 2.52 -8.37 6.34
CA GLU A 1188 1.08 -8.28 6.04
C GLU A 1188 0.70 -8.91 4.69
N GLU A 1189 1.56 -8.82 3.68
CA GLU A 1189 1.33 -9.43 2.36
C GLU A 1189 1.38 -10.97 2.42
N ASP A 1190 2.29 -11.54 3.21
CA ASP A 1190 2.41 -12.99 3.42
C ASP A 1190 1.20 -13.54 4.17
N VAL A 1191 0.72 -12.76 5.14
CA VAL A 1191 -0.45 -13.09 5.95
C VAL A 1191 -1.71 -13.14 5.09
N ARG A 1192 -1.83 -12.27 4.08
CA ARG A 1192 -2.93 -12.32 3.09
C ARG A 1192 -2.82 -13.55 2.18
N GLN A 1193 -1.61 -13.97 1.80
CA GLN A 1193 -1.41 -15.19 1.02
C GLN A 1193 -1.73 -16.45 1.85
N LEU A 1194 -1.37 -16.49 3.13
CA LEU A 1194 -1.65 -17.60 4.07
C LEU A 1194 -3.14 -17.98 4.17
N GLN A 1195 -4.05 -17.04 3.89
CA GLN A 1195 -5.50 -17.29 3.89
C GLN A 1195 -6.03 -17.97 2.63
N THR A 1196 -5.23 -17.98 1.55
CA THR A 1196 -5.63 -18.46 0.21
C THR A 1196 -4.89 -19.72 -0.23
N ILE A 1197 -3.86 -20.13 0.51
CA ILE A 1197 -2.98 -21.24 0.15
C ILE A 1197 -3.55 -22.58 0.65
N ASP A 1198 -3.59 -23.58 -0.23
CA ASP A 1198 -3.84 -24.98 0.14
C ASP A 1198 -2.69 -25.48 1.03
N PHE A 1199 -3.00 -26.23 2.11
CA PHE A 1199 -2.02 -26.85 3.00
C PHE A 1199 -1.31 -28.05 2.34
N ASP A 1200 -0.83 -27.87 1.11
CA ASP A 1200 -0.10 -28.88 0.36
C ASP A 1200 1.40 -28.59 0.31
N ALA A 1201 2.16 -29.61 -0.13
CA ALA A 1201 3.61 -29.57 -0.20
C ALA A 1201 4.17 -28.64 -1.30
N SER A 1202 3.32 -28.05 -2.14
CA SER A 1202 3.70 -27.17 -3.25
C SER A 1202 3.61 -25.68 -2.92
N SER A 1203 3.11 -25.34 -1.73
CA SER A 1203 2.95 -23.97 -1.27
C SER A 1203 4.26 -23.15 -1.35
N PRO A 1204 4.25 -21.98 -2.03
CA PRO A 1204 5.41 -21.08 -2.13
C PRO A 1204 5.94 -20.62 -0.78
N LEU A 1205 5.10 -20.66 0.26
CA LEU A 1205 5.41 -20.19 1.61
C LEU A 1205 6.42 -21.07 2.36
N TYR A 1206 6.60 -22.31 1.88
CA TYR A 1206 7.54 -23.28 2.43
C TYR A 1206 8.71 -23.59 1.47
N GLN A 1207 8.73 -22.97 0.28
CA GLN A 1207 9.87 -23.04 -0.64
C GLN A 1207 10.95 -22.05 -0.22
N ALA A 1208 12.21 -22.50 -0.18
CA ALA A 1208 13.33 -21.66 0.21
C ALA A 1208 13.83 -20.83 -0.99
N ASP A 1209 13.43 -19.55 -1.06
CA ASP A 1209 13.89 -18.62 -2.11
C ASP A 1209 15.20 -17.87 -1.73
N ILE A 1210 16.28 -18.10 -2.46
CA ILE A 1210 17.67 -17.89 -2.01
C ILE A 1210 18.08 -16.41 -1.87
N ASN A 1211 17.27 -15.44 -2.31
CA ASN A 1211 17.73 -14.04 -2.52
C ASN A 1211 17.09 -12.94 -1.64
N SER A 1212 16.46 -13.25 -0.49
CA SER A 1212 15.85 -12.23 0.38
C SER A 1212 16.47 -12.13 1.79
N ALA A 1213 16.55 -10.92 2.35
CA ALA A 1213 16.98 -10.65 3.73
C ALA A 1213 16.11 -11.36 4.79
N ARG A 1214 14.88 -11.72 4.42
CA ARG A 1214 13.91 -12.47 5.24
C ARG A 1214 14.34 -13.93 5.45
N ASN A 1215 15.00 -14.54 4.47
CA ASN A 1215 15.51 -15.90 4.61
C ASN A 1215 16.70 -15.99 5.58
N GLN A 1216 17.53 -14.96 5.70
CA GLN A 1216 18.63 -15.00 6.67
C GLN A 1216 18.14 -15.10 8.12
N LYS A 1217 17.13 -14.32 8.52
CA LYS A 1217 16.52 -14.41 9.87
C LYS A 1217 15.90 -15.79 10.14
N LYS A 1218 15.28 -16.39 9.12
CA LYS A 1218 14.74 -17.76 9.18
C LYS A 1218 15.85 -18.79 9.39
N LEU A 1219 16.92 -18.73 8.58
CA LEU A 1219 18.09 -19.60 8.71
C LEU A 1219 18.76 -19.47 10.08
N ASP A 1220 18.95 -18.24 10.57
CA ASP A 1220 19.56 -17.97 11.87
C ASP A 1220 18.72 -18.55 13.02
N ARG A 1221 17.38 -18.46 12.92
CA ARG A 1221 16.48 -19.02 13.93
C ARG A 1221 16.45 -20.55 13.90
N VAL A 1222 16.38 -21.17 12.72
CA VAL A 1222 16.49 -22.64 12.56
C VAL A 1222 17.82 -23.12 13.13
N LYS A 1223 18.92 -22.41 12.82
CA LYS A 1223 20.25 -22.71 13.35
C LYS A 1223 20.28 -22.71 14.87
N CYS A 1224 19.81 -21.62 15.49
CA CYS A 1224 19.80 -21.49 16.95
C CYS A 1224 19.05 -22.66 17.63
N ILE A 1225 17.82 -22.96 17.17
CA ILE A 1225 16.99 -24.02 17.75
C ILE A 1225 17.64 -25.40 17.53
N ALA A 1226 18.11 -25.70 16.31
CA ALA A 1226 18.71 -26.99 15.97
C ALA A 1226 20.03 -27.23 16.74
N PHE A 1227 20.89 -26.23 16.83
CA PHE A 1227 22.13 -26.31 17.61
C PHE A 1227 21.85 -26.47 19.10
N HIS A 1228 20.92 -25.69 19.66
CA HIS A 1228 20.57 -25.80 21.07
C HIS A 1228 19.98 -27.19 21.38
N TYR A 1229 19.01 -27.65 20.58
CA TYR A 1229 18.44 -29.00 20.72
C TYR A 1229 19.52 -30.09 20.73
N TYR A 1230 20.40 -30.06 19.73
CA TYR A 1230 21.42 -31.09 19.57
C TYR A 1230 22.46 -31.05 20.71
N ARG A 1231 23.00 -29.87 21.03
CA ARG A 1231 23.99 -29.73 22.11
C ARG A 1231 23.38 -30.12 23.46
N ARG A 1232 22.22 -29.59 23.81
CA ARG A 1232 21.61 -29.77 25.14
C ARG A 1232 21.00 -31.14 25.34
N PHE A 1233 20.20 -31.63 24.40
CA PHE A 1233 19.40 -32.83 24.61
C PHE A 1233 19.99 -34.08 23.98
N HIS A 1234 20.77 -33.95 22.91
CA HIS A 1234 21.47 -35.09 22.30
C HIS A 1234 22.86 -35.31 22.91
N LEU A 1235 23.71 -34.27 22.98
CA LEU A 1235 25.06 -34.39 23.54
C LEU A 1235 25.14 -34.20 25.07
N GLY A 1236 24.12 -33.59 25.68
CA GLY A 1236 24.13 -33.29 27.12
C GLY A 1236 25.05 -32.14 27.53
N ILE A 1237 25.42 -31.27 26.59
CA ILE A 1237 26.24 -30.08 26.83
C ILE A 1237 25.37 -29.01 27.50
N ILE A 1238 25.82 -28.51 28.65
CA ILE A 1238 25.21 -27.40 29.38
C ILE A 1238 26.15 -26.19 29.22
N ASN A 1239 25.65 -25.09 28.66
CA ASN A 1239 26.40 -23.85 28.49
C ASN A 1239 26.09 -22.90 29.66
N ASP A 1240 27.01 -22.80 30.63
CA ASP A 1240 26.90 -21.95 31.82
C ASP A 1240 27.75 -20.67 31.71
N ASP A 1241 27.67 -19.96 30.58
CA ASP A 1241 28.38 -18.69 30.43
C ASP A 1241 27.41 -17.50 30.59
N ILE A 1242 27.55 -16.80 31.72
CA ILE A 1242 27.11 -15.43 32.08
C ILE A 1242 26.03 -15.37 33.20
N GLU A 1243 26.26 -14.44 34.13
CA GLU A 1243 25.61 -14.21 35.44
C GLU A 1243 24.18 -14.75 35.63
N PRO A 1244 23.89 -15.44 36.77
CA PRO A 1244 22.55 -15.93 37.05
C PRO A 1244 21.54 -14.78 37.04
N ILE A 1245 20.46 -14.95 36.28
CA ILE A 1245 19.31 -14.04 36.34
C ILE A 1245 18.89 -13.96 37.82
N SER A 1246 19.00 -12.77 38.42
CA SER A 1246 18.66 -12.54 39.82
C SER A 1246 17.24 -13.04 40.10
N VAL A 1247 17.10 -13.99 41.03
CA VAL A 1247 15.80 -14.61 41.37
C VAL A 1247 14.95 -13.69 42.26
N THR A 1248 15.38 -12.45 42.49
CA THR A 1248 14.64 -11.46 43.29
C THR A 1248 14.28 -10.24 42.43
N GLU A 1249 13.06 -10.24 41.91
CA GLU A 1249 11.98 -9.29 42.23
C GLU A 1249 10.62 -9.85 41.76
#